data_AF-A0A7S1T390-F1
#
_entry.id   AF-A0A7S1T390-F1
#
_cell.length_a   1.000
_cell.length_b   1.000
_cell.length_c   1.000
_cell.angle_alpha   90.00
_cell.angle_beta   90.00
_cell.angle_gamma   90.00
#
_symmetry.space_group_name_H-M   'P 1'
#
loop_
_entity.id
_entity.type
_entity.pdbx_description
1 polymer ?
#
loop_
_entity_poly.entity_id
_entity_poly.type
_entity_poly.pdbx_seq_one_letter_code
_entity_poly.pdbx_strand_id
1 'polypeptide(L)'
;MLATASAGPLGACLHSCGNLPQRLSTRSSSSSSSNRSLIISSGFHCAGTFSYSRSASSQQACSSSSAACALGKGAELKLTRCSRDQLWHTFQVDCRNGAQMRGSARRRRLSGRPNLVAELGSSRPSSGDHFIRCTATTTEAVATRRMDELQRLGGPLPSAGGSHRATASSEVSPEEYRDSPPEWASGTCTESVESEEERRLANPSIRRGVPVFVMLPLDTVRVIEKDGVVVSQLKRESSLDKGLETLKRAGVEGVMVDVWWGLTERNPKEYDFAAYEVLFDKVHSKGLKVQAVMSFHAAGGNVGDTCQIPLPDWVMEIGESDPNVWFTDLNGVRNMECLSLGCDDLRIFQGRTPVEMYHDFISAFSDRFQHLFGDCMTEITVGMGPAGELRYPSYPEGDGRWRFPGVGEFQCYDKYMLADLKKAADAVGKPEWGLGGPHDAGYYNSRAWETGFFNSDTGSWNTPYGAFFLDWYSGMLLRHADRVLAAAAAAMNRPGMKRIHGATKICNDGHMVYEFYPACCLGAKLAGVHWWFKSASHAAELTAGYYNTRDRCGYHDFMCLAKRYGCKLHFTCVEMRDCEHTHDGRCSPEGLLQQVIEAANLMDVPLAGENALQRYDYHAFQRITHSAFGQSASAGSLVQVTFLRMGDLMFDNWSAFMQFLRSMKGDAMY
;
A
#
# COMPACT_ATOMS: atom_id res chain seq x y z
N MET A 1 -65.50 27.93 -7.83
CA MET A 1 -65.09 27.80 -9.25
C MET A 1 -64.56 26.39 -9.40
N LEU A 2 -65.38 25.45 -9.90
CA LEU A 2 -65.26 24.82 -11.24
C LEU A 2 -63.92 24.07 -11.38
N ALA A 3 -63.81 22.75 -11.14
CA ALA A 3 -64.39 21.58 -11.85
C ALA A 3 -63.69 21.31 -13.22
N THR A 4 -63.43 20.10 -13.72
CA THR A 4 -64.02 18.72 -13.61
C THR A 4 -62.94 17.61 -13.81
N ALA A 5 -63.02 16.41 -13.19
CA ALA A 5 -63.44 15.08 -13.74
C ALA A 5 -62.70 14.56 -15.01
N SER A 6 -62.44 13.27 -15.30
CA SER A 6 -62.96 11.94 -14.84
C SER A 6 -61.91 10.82 -15.14
N ALA A 7 -61.65 9.79 -14.30
CA ALA A 7 -62.34 8.49 -14.08
C ALA A 7 -62.14 7.37 -15.16
N GLY A 8 -61.85 6.12 -14.73
CA GLY A 8 -61.78 4.88 -15.55
C GLY A 8 -63.14 4.13 -15.58
N PRO A 9 -63.27 2.80 -15.32
CA PRO A 9 -62.28 1.69 -15.28
C PRO A 9 -62.85 0.30 -15.78
N LEU A 10 -62.18 -0.82 -15.40
CA LEU A 10 -62.69 -2.21 -15.22
C LEU A 10 -62.92 -3.18 -16.41
N GLY A 11 -62.59 -4.46 -16.16
CA GLY A 11 -63.00 -5.66 -16.93
C GLY A 11 -62.22 -6.92 -16.54
N ALA A 12 -62.87 -7.92 -15.93
CA ALA A 12 -62.26 -9.20 -15.51
C ALA A 12 -62.99 -10.40 -16.14
N CYS A 13 -62.33 -11.56 -16.29
CA CYS A 13 -63.01 -12.85 -16.49
C CYS A 13 -62.14 -14.08 -16.13
N LEU A 14 -62.81 -15.21 -15.89
CA LEU A 14 -62.31 -16.49 -15.34
C LEU A 14 -62.29 -17.62 -16.40
N HIS A 15 -61.90 -18.85 -15.96
CA HIS A 15 -61.93 -20.17 -16.65
C HIS A 15 -60.71 -20.51 -17.55
N SER A 16 -60.26 -21.77 -17.71
CA SER A 16 -60.58 -23.06 -17.04
C SER A 16 -59.56 -24.15 -17.41
N CYS A 17 -59.31 -25.10 -16.49
CA CYS A 17 -58.84 -26.49 -16.62
C CYS A 17 -58.04 -27.00 -17.85
N GLY A 18 -56.94 -27.72 -17.57
CA GLY A 18 -56.96 -29.18 -17.79
C GLY A 18 -55.79 -29.87 -18.53
N ASN A 19 -55.37 -31.01 -17.96
CA ASN A 19 -54.80 -32.22 -18.61
C ASN A 19 -53.29 -32.31 -18.97
N LEU A 20 -52.57 -32.95 -18.03
CA LEU A 20 -51.62 -34.08 -18.24
C LEU A 20 -52.16 -35.13 -19.24
N PRO A 21 -51.33 -35.95 -19.95
CA PRO A 21 -50.55 -37.01 -19.26
C PRO A 21 -49.21 -37.50 -19.89
N GLN A 22 -48.42 -38.22 -19.07
CA GLN A 22 -47.69 -39.51 -19.31
C GLN A 22 -47.07 -39.82 -20.72
N ARG A 23 -45.94 -40.53 -20.89
CA ARG A 23 -45.29 -41.61 -20.09
C ARG A 23 -43.94 -42.05 -20.73
N LEU A 24 -43.18 -42.90 -20.00
CA LEU A 24 -42.18 -43.90 -20.49
C LEU A 24 -40.87 -43.36 -21.14
N SER A 25 -39.69 -44.01 -21.14
CA SER A 25 -39.05 -45.14 -20.41
C SER A 25 -38.08 -45.85 -21.36
N THR A 26 -36.78 -45.94 -21.04
CA THR A 26 -35.80 -47.06 -21.19
C THR A 26 -34.37 -46.50 -21.15
N ARG A 27 -33.41 -47.05 -20.39
CA ARG A 27 -32.53 -48.20 -20.71
C ARG A 27 -31.86 -48.10 -22.11
N SER A 28 -30.57 -48.38 -22.31
CA SER A 28 -29.51 -48.81 -21.37
C SER A 28 -28.12 -48.83 -22.04
N SER A 29 -27.08 -48.98 -21.19
CA SER A 29 -25.90 -49.85 -21.38
C SER A 29 -24.90 -49.65 -22.54
N SER A 30 -23.60 -49.65 -22.15
CA SER A 30 -22.45 -50.34 -22.80
C SER A 30 -22.01 -49.92 -24.21
N SER A 31 -20.73 -49.97 -24.60
CA SER A 31 -19.44 -50.21 -23.91
C SER A 31 -18.32 -50.01 -24.93
N SER A 32 -17.05 -49.95 -24.48
CA SER A 32 -15.84 -50.42 -25.22
C SER A 32 -15.50 -49.80 -26.59
N SER A 33 -14.24 -49.60 -27.00
CA SER A 33 -12.94 -49.67 -26.32
C SER A 33 -11.84 -49.18 -27.26
N SER A 34 -10.70 -48.78 -26.68
CA SER A 34 -9.33 -49.00 -27.22
C SER A 34 -8.90 -48.42 -28.59
N ASN A 35 -7.81 -47.64 -28.55
CA ASN A 35 -6.59 -47.77 -29.39
C ASN A 35 -6.76 -47.76 -30.92
N ARG A 36 -6.16 -46.82 -31.67
CA ARG A 36 -4.69 -46.64 -31.77
C ARG A 36 -4.33 -45.38 -32.57
N SER A 37 -3.10 -44.89 -32.37
CA SER A 37 -2.48 -43.82 -33.14
C SER A 37 -2.23 -44.20 -34.60
N LEU A 38 -2.31 -43.22 -35.52
CA LEU A 38 -1.72 -43.31 -36.85
C LEU A 38 -1.33 -41.91 -37.35
N ILE A 39 -0.06 -41.75 -37.71
CA ILE A 39 0.53 -40.53 -38.29
C ILE A 39 0.57 -40.73 -39.81
N ILE A 40 -0.12 -39.89 -40.60
CA ILE A 40 0.22 -39.58 -41.99
C ILE A 40 -0.02 -38.08 -42.25
N SER A 41 0.75 -37.53 -43.20
CA SER A 41 0.99 -36.12 -43.50
C SER A 41 -0.05 -35.43 -44.43
N SER A 42 0.26 -34.16 -44.72
CA SER A 42 -0.02 -33.43 -45.97
C SER A 42 -1.47 -33.00 -46.28
N GLY A 43 -1.86 -31.86 -45.71
CA GLY A 43 -2.06 -30.58 -46.44
C GLY A 43 -3.03 -30.49 -47.63
N PHE A 44 -3.94 -29.50 -47.56
CA PHE A 44 -4.44 -28.76 -48.73
C PHE A 44 -4.80 -27.32 -48.36
N HIS A 45 -4.78 -26.42 -49.35
CA HIS A 45 -5.20 -25.02 -49.22
C HIS A 45 -6.71 -24.88 -48.98
N CYS A 46 -7.12 -23.78 -48.32
CA CYS A 46 -8.15 -22.91 -48.91
C CYS A 46 -8.01 -21.47 -48.42
N ALA A 47 -8.32 -20.51 -49.28
CA ALA A 47 -8.32 -19.07 -48.97
C ALA A 47 -9.72 -18.62 -48.53
N GLY A 48 -9.80 -17.62 -47.66
CA GLY A 48 -11.05 -16.99 -47.22
C GLY A 48 -10.80 -15.55 -46.77
N THR A 49 -11.37 -14.60 -47.51
CA THR A 49 -11.28 -13.14 -47.29
C THR A 49 -12.36 -12.64 -46.33
N PHE A 50 -12.43 -11.30 -46.17
CA PHE A 50 -13.33 -10.48 -45.32
C PHE A 50 -12.82 -10.20 -43.90
N SER A 51 -12.90 -8.98 -43.35
CA SER A 51 -13.08 -7.64 -43.97
C SER A 51 -12.81 -6.55 -42.94
N TYR A 52 -12.08 -5.50 -43.30
CA TYR A 52 -11.91 -4.30 -42.46
C TYR A 52 -13.00 -3.27 -42.80
N SER A 53 -13.85 -2.91 -41.84
CA SER A 53 -14.77 -1.78 -41.95
C SER A 53 -14.07 -0.47 -41.56
N ARG A 54 -14.03 0.48 -42.49
CA ARG A 54 -13.81 1.91 -42.18
C ARG A 54 -15.17 2.59 -42.18
N SER A 55 -15.52 3.26 -41.09
CA SER A 55 -16.49 4.36 -41.10
C SER A 55 -15.73 5.69 -41.18
N ALA A 56 -16.28 6.63 -41.95
CA ALA A 56 -15.80 7.99 -42.09
C ALA A 56 -16.99 8.92 -42.36
N SER A 57 -16.76 10.24 -42.23
CA SER A 57 -17.72 11.34 -42.16
C SER A 57 -18.21 11.63 -40.71
N SER A 58 -18.38 12.89 -40.30
CA SER A 58 -18.45 14.14 -41.08
C SER A 58 -17.93 15.38 -40.32
N GLN A 59 -17.97 16.53 -41.02
CA GLN A 59 -17.76 17.92 -40.52
C GLN A 59 -16.33 18.38 -40.19
N GLN A 60 -16.02 19.68 -40.27
CA GLN A 60 -16.35 20.69 -41.31
C GLN A 60 -15.29 21.81 -41.20
N ALA A 61 -15.01 22.52 -42.28
CA ALA A 61 -13.92 23.50 -42.31
C ALA A 61 -14.27 24.84 -41.65
N CYS A 62 -13.29 25.45 -40.97
CA CYS A 62 -13.11 26.90 -40.95
C CYS A 62 -11.63 27.25 -41.20
N SER A 63 -11.38 27.99 -42.28
CA SER A 63 -10.11 28.63 -42.62
C SER A 63 -9.86 29.83 -41.70
N SER A 64 -8.63 30.17 -41.32
CA SER A 64 -7.70 31.06 -42.05
C SER A 64 -6.72 31.66 -40.99
N SER A 65 -5.49 32.12 -41.25
CA SER A 65 -4.66 32.20 -42.47
C SER A 65 -3.23 32.66 -42.13
N SER A 66 -2.23 32.18 -42.90
CA SER A 66 -0.93 32.86 -43.18
C SER A 66 0.09 33.04 -42.03
N ALA A 67 1.41 33.02 -42.22
CA ALA A 67 2.29 32.87 -43.39
C ALA A 67 3.54 32.06 -42.97
N ALA A 68 3.91 30.97 -43.66
CA ALA A 68 4.80 30.94 -44.83
C ALA A 68 6.25 31.45 -44.62
N CYS A 69 7.19 30.51 -44.49
CA CYS A 69 8.44 30.59 -45.24
C CYS A 69 8.94 29.17 -45.53
N ALA A 70 9.38 28.90 -46.76
CA ALA A 70 9.86 27.60 -47.20
C ALA A 70 11.20 27.76 -47.92
N LEU A 71 12.08 26.75 -47.75
CA LEU A 71 13.02 26.15 -48.73
C LEU A 71 14.34 25.72 -48.05
N GLY A 72 14.70 24.44 -48.19
CA GLY A 72 15.94 23.88 -47.66
C GLY A 72 15.97 22.36 -47.81
N LYS A 73 16.41 21.86 -48.98
CA LYS A 73 16.32 20.44 -49.37
C LYS A 73 17.27 19.52 -48.59
N GLY A 74 16.77 18.33 -48.24
CA GLY A 74 17.35 17.09 -48.78
C GLY A 74 18.17 16.21 -47.83
N ALA A 75 17.57 15.12 -47.36
CA ALA A 75 18.22 13.82 -47.17
C ALA A 75 17.16 12.70 -47.20
N GLU A 76 17.28 11.75 -48.13
CA GLU A 76 16.53 10.49 -48.05
C GLU A 76 17.14 9.61 -46.96
N LEU A 77 16.31 8.98 -46.13
CA LEU A 77 16.71 7.85 -45.29
C LEU A 77 15.75 6.69 -45.49
N LYS A 78 16.28 5.61 -46.07
CA LYS A 78 15.56 4.36 -46.31
C LYS A 78 15.14 3.73 -44.98
N LEU A 79 13.85 3.50 -44.79
CA LEU A 79 13.31 2.66 -43.73
C LEU A 79 13.57 1.18 -44.05
N THR A 80 14.70 0.65 -43.60
CA THR A 80 14.91 -0.80 -43.53
C THR A 80 14.31 -1.33 -42.22
N ARG A 81 13.34 -2.24 -42.32
CA ARG A 81 12.95 -3.10 -41.18
C ARG A 81 14.19 -3.87 -40.70
N CYS A 82 14.45 -3.86 -39.40
CA CYS A 82 15.30 -4.85 -38.76
C CYS A 82 14.53 -5.54 -37.63
N SER A 83 14.83 -6.82 -37.41
CA SER A 83 14.09 -7.72 -36.54
C SER A 83 14.44 -7.55 -35.06
N ARG A 84 13.62 -8.16 -34.20
CA ARG A 84 14.02 -8.55 -32.84
C ARG A 84 15.40 -9.23 -32.87
N ASP A 85 16.28 -8.80 -31.97
CA ASP A 85 17.08 -9.63 -31.06
C ASP A 85 18.25 -8.81 -30.52
N GLN A 86 18.23 -8.47 -29.23
CA GLN A 86 19.44 -8.06 -28.51
C GLN A 86 19.51 -8.79 -27.17
N LEU A 87 20.43 -9.74 -27.14
CA LEU A 87 20.89 -10.43 -25.94
C LEU A 87 21.68 -9.47 -25.04
N TRP A 88 21.52 -9.62 -23.74
CA TRP A 88 22.37 -8.96 -22.76
C TRP A 88 23.80 -9.51 -22.87
N HIS A 89 24.75 -8.69 -23.31
CA HIS A 89 26.17 -9.03 -23.26
C HIS A 89 26.75 -8.68 -21.89
N THR A 90 26.94 -9.70 -21.06
CA THR A 90 27.66 -9.65 -19.80
C THR A 90 29.13 -9.31 -20.05
N PHE A 91 29.64 -8.21 -19.50
CA PHE A 91 31.08 -7.96 -19.45
C PHE A 91 31.70 -8.71 -18.27
N GLN A 92 32.36 -9.82 -18.59
CA GLN A 92 33.13 -10.62 -17.63
C GLN A 92 34.58 -10.11 -17.63
N VAL A 93 35.01 -9.47 -16.54
CA VAL A 93 36.42 -9.06 -16.36
C VAL A 93 37.19 -10.23 -15.75
N ASP A 94 37.97 -10.92 -16.57
CA ASP A 94 38.78 -12.06 -16.14
C ASP A 94 40.22 -11.62 -15.80
N CYS A 95 40.62 -11.78 -14.55
CA CYS A 95 41.91 -11.32 -14.05
C CYS A 95 42.97 -12.43 -14.10
N ARG A 96 43.82 -12.45 -15.14
CA ARG A 96 45.10 -13.19 -15.13
C ARG A 96 46.22 -12.46 -15.86
N ASN A 97 47.15 -11.88 -15.09
CA ASN A 97 48.54 -12.37 -15.05
C ASN A 97 49.35 -11.59 -14.01
N GLY A 98 50.09 -12.29 -13.16
CA GLY A 98 50.97 -11.68 -12.17
C GLY A 98 52.40 -11.57 -12.66
N ALA A 99 53.13 -10.56 -12.15
CA ALA A 99 54.58 -10.55 -12.11
C ALA A 99 55.03 -10.07 -10.72
N GLN A 100 56.02 -10.76 -10.15
CA GLN A 100 56.51 -10.51 -8.79
C GLN A 100 57.38 -9.24 -8.74
N MET A 101 57.29 -8.50 -7.64
CA MET A 101 58.48 -7.90 -7.01
C MET A 101 58.32 -7.94 -5.49
N ARG A 102 59.38 -8.37 -4.79
CA ARG A 102 59.45 -8.38 -3.32
C ARG A 102 59.98 -7.03 -2.81
N GLY A 103 59.43 -6.52 -1.72
CA GLY A 103 59.96 -5.32 -1.06
C GLY A 103 59.35 -5.10 0.32
N SER A 104 60.06 -5.51 1.37
CA SER A 104 59.66 -5.26 2.76
C SER A 104 60.23 -3.93 3.27
N ALA A 105 59.39 -3.08 3.87
CA ALA A 105 59.86 -1.97 4.71
C ALA A 105 58.82 -1.59 5.79
N ARG A 106 59.30 -1.40 7.02
CA ARG A 106 58.53 -0.96 8.20
C ARG A 106 58.65 0.55 8.40
N ARG A 107 57.60 1.16 8.98
CA ARG A 107 57.61 2.48 9.69
C ARG A 107 57.92 3.69 8.77
N ARG A 108 57.46 4.91 9.02
CA ARG A 108 57.31 5.64 10.30
C ARG A 108 56.32 6.82 10.13
N ARG A 109 55.73 7.31 11.22
CA ARG A 109 55.15 8.68 11.28
C ARG A 109 56.24 9.72 11.02
N LEU A 110 55.92 10.84 10.38
CA LEU A 110 56.52 12.14 10.68
C LEU A 110 55.51 13.27 10.47
N SER A 111 55.61 14.29 11.32
CA SER A 111 54.79 15.49 11.40
C SER A 111 55.38 16.65 10.60
N GLY A 112 54.54 17.56 10.11
CA GLY A 112 55.01 18.85 9.57
C GLY A 112 53.88 19.87 9.41
N ARG A 113 53.83 20.88 10.30
CA ARG A 113 53.24 22.19 9.98
C ARG A 113 54.25 22.99 9.15
N PRO A 114 53.81 24.07 8.49
CA PRO A 114 54.28 25.37 8.96
C PRO A 114 53.17 26.41 9.17
N ASN A 115 53.37 27.30 10.13
CA ASN A 115 52.64 28.57 10.23
C ASN A 115 53.36 29.62 9.36
N LEU A 116 52.64 30.65 8.91
CA LEU A 116 53.23 31.96 8.64
C LEU A 116 52.25 33.09 8.99
N VAL A 117 52.82 34.20 9.44
CA VAL A 117 52.24 35.28 10.23
C VAL A 117 53.01 36.55 9.85
N ALA A 118 52.42 37.73 9.67
CA ALA A 118 51.04 38.21 9.44
C ALA A 118 51.17 39.73 9.17
N GLU A 119 50.11 40.48 8.87
CA GLU A 119 50.13 41.93 9.16
C GLU A 119 48.76 42.61 9.31
N LEU A 120 48.79 43.77 9.98
CA LEU A 120 47.66 44.56 10.46
C LEU A 120 47.51 45.87 9.67
N GLY A 121 46.27 46.35 9.54
CA GLY A 121 45.98 47.69 9.00
C GLY A 121 44.68 48.25 9.59
N SER A 122 44.79 49.28 10.43
CA SER A 122 43.70 49.80 11.26
C SER A 122 42.97 51.01 10.67
N SER A 123 41.65 51.10 10.84
CA SER A 123 41.01 52.33 11.34
C SER A 123 39.54 52.11 11.73
N ARG A 124 39.12 52.82 12.79
CA ARG A 124 37.75 52.96 13.33
C ARG A 124 37.64 54.43 13.77
N PRO A 125 36.44 55.04 13.82
CA PRO A 125 35.74 55.02 15.11
C PRO A 125 34.20 54.95 15.03
N SER A 126 33.60 54.59 16.19
CA SER A 126 32.28 55.00 16.77
C SER A 126 31.07 55.35 15.86
N SER A 127 29.83 54.99 16.20
CA SER A 127 29.26 54.26 17.36
C SER A 127 27.75 54.06 17.14
N GLY A 128 27.16 52.99 17.69
CA GLY A 128 25.72 52.75 17.66
C GLY A 128 25.40 51.32 18.12
N ASP A 129 25.00 51.17 19.38
CA ASP A 129 24.79 49.87 20.01
C ASP A 129 23.50 49.17 19.53
N HIS A 130 23.59 47.86 19.29
CA HIS A 130 22.62 46.89 19.81
C HIS A 130 23.23 45.49 19.82
N PHE A 131 23.54 44.98 21.01
CA PHE A 131 23.96 43.60 21.23
C PHE A 131 22.76 42.65 21.23
N ILE A 132 22.71 41.69 20.30
CA ILE A 132 22.02 40.42 20.51
C ILE A 132 23.03 39.30 20.25
N ARG A 133 23.23 38.44 21.26
CA ARG A 133 24.13 37.29 21.16
C ARG A 133 23.48 36.20 20.30
N CYS A 134 24.14 35.80 19.23
CA CYS A 134 23.92 34.48 18.65
C CYS A 134 24.49 33.42 19.60
N THR A 135 23.63 32.59 20.18
CA THR A 135 24.02 31.30 20.80
C THR A 135 23.35 30.19 20.02
N ALA A 136 24.15 29.30 19.42
CA ALA A 136 23.65 28.09 18.79
C ALA A 136 23.15 27.12 19.87
N THR A 137 21.90 26.67 19.77
CA THR A 137 21.32 25.63 20.62
C THR A 137 20.45 24.68 19.80
N THR A 138 21.05 23.53 19.49
CA THR A 138 20.48 22.17 19.53
C THR A 138 19.04 21.91 19.08
N THR A 139 18.94 20.99 18.12
CA THR A 139 17.73 20.44 17.47
C THR A 139 16.67 19.86 18.43
N GLU A 140 17.04 19.51 19.66
CA GLU A 140 16.11 18.94 20.66
C GLU A 140 15.00 19.92 21.07
N ALA A 141 15.30 21.22 21.19
CA ALA A 141 14.36 22.20 21.76
C ALA A 141 13.10 22.44 20.90
N VAL A 142 13.16 22.14 19.60
CA VAL A 142 12.00 22.26 18.68
C VAL A 142 11.13 21.00 18.74
N ALA A 143 11.74 19.82 18.93
CA ALA A 143 11.01 18.56 19.08
C ALA A 143 10.17 18.53 20.37
N THR A 144 10.72 19.01 21.50
CA THR A 144 10.00 19.05 22.79
C THR A 144 8.76 19.94 22.73
N ARG A 145 8.84 21.10 22.07
CA ARG A 145 7.70 22.03 21.95
C ARG A 145 6.50 21.43 21.20
N ARG A 146 6.75 20.62 20.16
CA ARG A 146 5.68 19.97 19.39
C ARG A 146 5.07 18.76 20.12
N MET A 147 5.85 18.07 20.97
CA MET A 147 5.33 17.05 21.89
C MET A 147 4.39 17.64 22.95
N ASP A 148 4.76 18.78 23.56
CA ASP A 148 3.92 19.47 24.56
C ASP A 148 2.57 19.95 24.00
N GLU A 149 2.51 20.34 22.72
CA GLU A 149 1.24 20.68 22.05
C GLU A 149 0.40 19.45 21.72
N LEU A 150 1.02 18.34 21.28
CA LEU A 150 0.31 17.09 20.98
C LEU A 150 -0.28 16.44 22.25
N GLN A 151 0.41 16.51 23.40
CA GLN A 151 -0.13 16.00 24.67
C GLN A 151 -1.34 16.78 25.18
N ARG A 152 -1.49 18.07 24.81
CA ARG A 152 -2.63 18.91 25.24
C ARG A 152 -3.92 18.62 24.48
N LEU A 153 -3.88 17.89 23.38
CA LEU A 153 -5.06 17.46 22.61
C LEU A 153 -5.72 16.17 23.17
N GLY A 154 -5.17 15.57 24.23
CA GLY A 154 -5.65 14.33 24.86
C GLY A 154 -6.49 14.50 26.14
N GLY A 155 -7.10 15.67 26.38
CA GLY A 155 -7.89 15.94 27.58
C GLY A 155 -9.26 15.22 27.61
N PRO A 156 -9.73 14.69 28.76
CA PRO A 156 -11.04 14.05 28.86
C PRO A 156 -12.22 15.04 28.69
N LEU A 157 -13.31 14.57 28.07
CA LEU A 157 -14.57 15.32 27.96
C LEU A 157 -15.29 15.44 29.31
N PRO A 158 -15.90 16.60 29.63
CA PRO A 158 -16.65 16.77 30.87
C PRO A 158 -18.04 16.12 30.81
N SER A 159 -18.39 15.32 31.82
CA SER A 159 -19.72 14.75 31.97
C SER A 159 -20.71 15.77 32.55
N ALA A 160 -21.76 16.08 31.79
CA ALA A 160 -22.87 16.89 32.28
C ALA A 160 -23.76 16.07 33.22
N GLY A 161 -23.94 16.54 34.46
CA GLY A 161 -24.79 15.88 35.45
C GLY A 161 -26.28 16.15 35.25
N GLY A 162 -27.11 15.11 35.38
CA GLY A 162 -28.57 15.20 35.46
C GLY A 162 -29.09 14.33 36.60
N SER A 163 -29.61 14.95 37.66
CA SER A 163 -30.11 14.24 38.84
C SER A 163 -31.52 13.70 38.61
N HIS A 164 -31.80 12.46 39.03
CA HIS A 164 -33.10 12.09 39.63
C HIS A 164 -32.92 10.97 40.66
N ARG A 165 -33.95 10.74 41.48
CA ARG A 165 -33.84 10.37 42.90
C ARG A 165 -34.75 9.19 43.28
N ALA A 166 -34.25 8.33 44.19
CA ALA A 166 -35.01 7.33 44.96
C ALA A 166 -35.51 6.09 44.18
N THR A 167 -35.79 4.92 44.79
CA THR A 167 -35.99 4.54 46.22
C THR A 167 -35.63 3.06 46.46
N ALA A 168 -35.11 2.75 47.67
CA ALA A 168 -35.42 1.57 48.52
C ALA A 168 -35.15 0.12 48.02
N SER A 169 -34.97 -0.92 48.85
CA SER A 169 -34.50 -1.06 50.26
C SER A 169 -34.48 -2.56 50.66
N SER A 170 -33.43 -3.03 51.33
CA SER A 170 -33.31 -4.22 52.23
C SER A 170 -31.84 -4.68 52.18
N GLU A 171 -31.05 -4.68 53.27
CA GLU A 171 -31.07 -5.67 54.38
C GLU A 171 -30.95 -7.10 53.83
N VAL A 172 -29.93 -7.90 54.18
CA VAL A 172 -29.50 -8.30 55.54
C VAL A 172 -27.96 -8.51 55.62
N SER A 173 -27.40 -8.50 56.84
CA SER A 173 -25.99 -8.78 57.16
C SER A 173 -25.89 -9.95 58.20
N PRO A 174 -24.69 -10.38 58.64
CA PRO A 174 -24.08 -11.64 58.20
C PRO A 174 -24.08 -12.76 59.26
N GLU A 175 -23.97 -14.03 58.82
CA GLU A 175 -23.63 -15.16 59.69
C GLU A 175 -22.21 -15.69 59.39
N GLU A 176 -21.44 -15.93 60.45
CA GLU A 176 -20.14 -16.59 60.41
C GLU A 176 -20.31 -18.12 60.36
N TYR A 177 -19.47 -18.81 59.58
CA TYR A 177 -19.06 -20.17 59.99
C TYR A 177 -17.62 -20.46 59.57
N ARG A 178 -16.94 -21.26 60.40
CA ARG A 178 -15.51 -21.60 60.29
C ARG A 178 -15.27 -22.95 59.63
N ASP A 179 -13.99 -23.16 59.30
CA ASP A 179 -13.27 -24.42 59.18
C ASP A 179 -13.37 -25.24 57.88
N SER A 180 -12.26 -25.13 57.13
CA SER A 180 -11.37 -26.23 56.71
C SER A 180 -11.81 -27.21 55.59
N PRO A 181 -10.88 -27.63 54.70
CA PRO A 181 -11.23 -28.16 53.37
C PRO A 181 -11.32 -29.70 53.30
N PRO A 182 -12.02 -30.25 52.30
CA PRO A 182 -11.94 -31.68 51.99
C PRO A 182 -10.75 -32.00 51.06
N GLU A 183 -9.94 -32.98 51.47
CA GLU A 183 -8.89 -33.57 50.63
C GLU A 183 -9.48 -34.42 49.48
N TRP A 184 -9.28 -33.99 48.24
CA TRP A 184 -9.04 -34.90 47.11
C TRP A 184 -8.35 -34.14 45.96
N ALA A 185 -7.60 -34.88 45.13
CA ALA A 185 -6.73 -34.42 44.03
C ALA A 185 -5.23 -34.23 44.38
N SER A 186 -4.62 -35.27 44.95
CA SER A 186 -3.19 -35.53 44.73
C SER A 186 -2.95 -35.80 43.24
N GLY A 187 -2.54 -34.78 42.49
CA GLY A 187 -2.28 -34.86 41.05
C GLY A 187 -1.22 -33.85 40.62
N THR A 188 0.02 -34.32 40.49
CA THR A 188 1.17 -33.51 40.04
C THR A 188 1.03 -33.13 38.57
N CYS A 189 1.01 -31.83 38.26
CA CYS A 189 1.70 -31.21 37.12
C CYS A 189 1.46 -29.69 37.11
N THR A 190 2.29 -28.93 37.83
CA THR A 190 2.47 -27.50 37.57
C THR A 190 3.66 -27.34 36.63
N GLU A 191 3.46 -27.62 35.34
CA GLU A 191 4.30 -26.98 34.34
C GLU A 191 3.93 -25.49 34.36
N SER A 192 4.83 -24.68 34.91
CA SER A 192 4.75 -23.23 34.78
C SER A 192 4.84 -22.90 33.29
N VAL A 193 3.72 -22.46 32.71
CA VAL A 193 3.71 -21.87 31.37
C VAL A 193 4.39 -20.52 31.48
N GLU A 194 5.73 -20.54 31.45
CA GLU A 194 6.55 -19.35 31.27
C GLU A 194 6.03 -18.58 30.07
N SER A 195 5.80 -17.29 30.24
CA SER A 195 5.39 -16.44 29.15
C SER A 195 6.48 -16.42 28.06
N GLU A 196 6.06 -16.22 26.81
CA GLU A 196 7.02 -16.15 25.70
C GLU A 196 8.01 -14.97 25.85
N GLU A 197 7.66 -14.00 26.70
CA GLU A 197 8.49 -12.86 27.08
C GLU A 197 9.57 -13.21 28.12
N GLU A 198 9.26 -14.06 29.10
CA GLU A 198 10.27 -14.61 30.03
C GLU A 198 11.30 -15.47 29.30
N ARG A 199 10.87 -16.25 28.28
CA ARG A 199 11.80 -17.00 27.42
C ARG A 199 12.74 -16.11 26.59
N ARG A 200 12.29 -14.92 26.15
CA ARG A 200 13.16 -13.94 25.47
C ARG A 200 14.25 -13.41 26.40
N LEU A 201 13.92 -13.18 27.66
CA LEU A 201 14.87 -12.73 28.69
C LEU A 201 15.86 -13.84 29.09
N ALA A 202 15.40 -15.10 29.12
CA ALA A 202 16.20 -16.24 29.55
C ALA A 202 17.27 -16.70 28.53
N ASN A 203 17.05 -16.53 27.22
CA ASN A 203 18.04 -16.95 26.22
C ASN A 203 18.11 -16.04 24.97
N PRO A 204 18.98 -15.02 24.95
CA PRO A 204 19.12 -14.08 23.82
C PRO A 204 19.63 -14.69 22.51
N SER A 205 20.05 -15.97 22.50
CA SER A 205 20.68 -16.61 21.35
C SER A 205 19.69 -17.21 20.33
N ILE A 206 18.42 -17.40 20.70
CA ILE A 206 17.39 -17.95 19.80
C ILE A 206 16.59 -16.80 19.19
N ARG A 207 17.05 -16.29 18.04
CA ARG A 207 16.23 -15.38 17.21
C ARG A 207 15.06 -16.18 16.60
N ARG A 208 13.83 -15.88 17.02
CA ARG A 208 12.61 -16.44 16.40
C ARG A 208 12.58 -16.04 14.92
N GLY A 209 12.31 -17.01 14.03
CA GLY A 209 12.20 -16.76 12.59
C GLY A 209 11.12 -15.72 12.25
N VAL A 210 11.35 -14.96 11.19
CA VAL A 210 10.41 -13.95 10.68
C VAL A 210 9.48 -14.63 9.66
N PRO A 211 8.15 -14.57 9.84
CA PRO A 211 7.20 -15.24 8.95
C PRO A 211 7.24 -14.65 7.54
N VAL A 212 7.23 -15.55 6.54
CA VAL A 212 7.20 -15.19 5.12
C VAL A 212 5.82 -15.53 4.56
N PHE A 213 5.14 -14.51 4.02
CA PHE A 213 3.96 -14.63 3.19
C PHE A 213 4.35 -14.52 1.70
N VAL A 214 3.48 -14.96 0.80
CA VAL A 214 3.69 -14.80 -0.66
C VAL A 214 2.45 -14.19 -1.30
N MET A 215 2.62 -13.14 -2.10
CA MET A 215 1.51 -12.59 -2.89
C MET A 215 1.06 -13.61 -3.94
N LEU A 216 -0.24 -13.85 -4.09
CA LEU A 216 -0.80 -14.64 -5.19
C LEU A 216 -0.74 -13.85 -6.52
N PRO A 217 -0.89 -14.47 -7.70
CA PRO A 217 -1.04 -13.73 -8.97
C PRO A 217 -2.14 -12.65 -8.89
N LEU A 218 -1.92 -11.47 -9.51
CA LEU A 218 -2.89 -10.38 -9.52
C LEU A 218 -4.26 -10.81 -10.09
N ASP A 219 -4.23 -11.70 -11.08
CA ASP A 219 -5.38 -12.25 -11.79
C ASP A 219 -5.87 -13.61 -11.25
N THR A 220 -5.60 -13.90 -9.97
CA THR A 220 -6.05 -15.13 -9.27
C THR A 220 -7.56 -15.31 -9.37
N VAL A 221 -8.32 -14.22 -9.22
CA VAL A 221 -9.76 -14.16 -9.49
C VAL A 221 -9.99 -13.46 -10.82
N ARG A 222 -10.96 -13.93 -11.59
CA ARG A 222 -11.46 -13.27 -12.80
C ARG A 222 -12.98 -13.35 -12.84
N VAL A 223 -13.59 -12.42 -13.54
CA VAL A 223 -15.00 -12.49 -13.95
C VAL A 223 -15.06 -12.95 -15.41
N ILE A 224 -15.99 -13.84 -15.74
CA ILE A 224 -16.29 -14.24 -17.12
C ILE A 224 -17.80 -14.23 -17.35
N GLU A 225 -18.22 -14.03 -18.60
CA GLU A 225 -19.57 -14.36 -19.02
C GLU A 225 -19.64 -15.83 -19.44
N LYS A 226 -20.66 -16.55 -18.96
CA LYS A 226 -20.94 -17.93 -19.33
C LYS A 226 -22.45 -18.12 -19.44
N ASP A 227 -22.90 -18.59 -20.60
CA ASP A 227 -24.31 -18.88 -20.87
C ASP A 227 -25.25 -17.67 -20.60
N GLY A 228 -24.76 -16.44 -20.83
CA GLY A 228 -25.46 -15.19 -20.55
C GLY A 228 -25.43 -14.74 -19.08
N VAL A 229 -24.70 -15.44 -18.21
CA VAL A 229 -24.56 -15.13 -16.78
C VAL A 229 -23.12 -14.72 -16.48
N VAL A 230 -22.97 -13.58 -15.80
CA VAL A 230 -21.68 -13.08 -15.31
C VAL A 230 -21.30 -13.81 -14.03
N VAL A 231 -20.17 -14.51 -14.01
CA VAL A 231 -19.69 -15.32 -12.87
C VAL A 231 -18.25 -15.01 -12.50
N SER A 232 -17.97 -14.88 -11.20
CA SER A 232 -16.60 -14.88 -10.66
C SER A 232 -16.05 -16.31 -10.57
N GLN A 233 -14.78 -16.50 -10.91
CA GLN A 233 -14.09 -17.79 -10.72
C GLN A 233 -12.57 -17.65 -10.57
N LEU A 234 -11.92 -18.68 -10.04
CA LEU A 234 -10.47 -18.76 -9.99
C LEU A 234 -9.87 -18.99 -11.38
N LYS A 235 -8.74 -18.32 -11.65
CA LYS A 235 -7.92 -18.52 -12.85
C LYS A 235 -6.94 -19.66 -12.59
N ARG A 236 -6.86 -20.62 -13.53
CA ARG A 236 -5.96 -21.79 -13.45
C ARG A 236 -6.01 -22.53 -12.10
N GLU A 237 -7.21 -22.75 -11.56
CA GLU A 237 -7.45 -23.29 -10.21
C GLU A 237 -6.58 -24.50 -9.83
N SER A 238 -6.43 -25.50 -10.71
CA SER A 238 -5.59 -26.68 -10.42
C SER A 238 -4.10 -26.36 -10.28
N SER A 239 -3.59 -25.35 -10.99
CA SER A 239 -2.21 -24.87 -10.84
C SER A 239 -2.04 -24.05 -9.57
N LEU A 240 -3.02 -23.21 -9.24
CA LEU A 240 -3.06 -22.45 -8.00
C LEU A 240 -3.06 -23.39 -6.78
N ASP A 241 -3.89 -24.43 -6.80
CA ASP A 241 -4.01 -25.40 -5.70
C ASP A 241 -2.68 -26.13 -5.41
N LYS A 242 -1.98 -26.58 -6.47
CA LYS A 242 -0.63 -27.16 -6.39
C LYS A 242 0.42 -26.14 -5.92
N GLY A 243 0.29 -24.88 -6.36
CA GLY A 243 1.15 -23.79 -5.91
C GLY A 243 1.03 -23.56 -4.41
N LEU A 244 -0.20 -23.42 -3.90
CA LEU A 244 -0.48 -23.29 -2.46
C LEU A 244 0.07 -24.49 -1.66
N GLU A 245 -0.11 -25.72 -2.14
CA GLU A 245 0.45 -26.91 -1.48
C GLU A 245 1.99 -26.86 -1.44
N THR A 246 2.62 -26.43 -2.54
CA THR A 246 4.08 -26.29 -2.66
C THR A 246 4.62 -25.21 -1.71
N LEU A 247 3.93 -24.07 -1.59
CA LEU A 247 4.23 -23.01 -0.62
C LEU A 247 4.13 -23.53 0.82
N LYS A 248 3.06 -24.25 1.17
CA LYS A 248 2.92 -24.81 2.52
C LYS A 248 4.04 -25.78 2.87
N ARG A 249 4.39 -26.69 1.94
CA ARG A 249 5.48 -27.67 2.12
C ARG A 249 6.85 -27.00 2.27
N ALA A 250 7.05 -25.80 1.72
CA ALA A 250 8.26 -24.99 1.93
C ALA A 250 8.34 -24.39 3.36
N GLY A 251 7.21 -24.28 4.04
CA GLY A 251 7.06 -23.55 5.30
C GLY A 251 6.86 -22.04 5.10
N VAL A 252 6.18 -21.65 4.02
CA VAL A 252 5.54 -20.33 3.92
C VAL A 252 4.39 -20.26 4.92
N GLU A 253 4.25 -19.11 5.59
CA GLU A 253 3.27 -18.89 6.65
C GLU A 253 1.85 -18.71 6.09
N GLY A 254 1.75 -17.97 4.99
CA GLY A 254 0.48 -17.66 4.35
C GLY A 254 0.64 -16.95 3.01
N VAL A 255 -0.47 -16.43 2.50
CA VAL A 255 -0.53 -15.72 1.23
C VAL A 255 -1.21 -14.36 1.39
N MET A 256 -0.79 -13.40 0.57
CA MET A 256 -1.47 -12.11 0.42
C MET A 256 -2.22 -12.10 -0.91
N VAL A 257 -3.44 -11.56 -0.93
CA VAL A 257 -4.24 -11.48 -2.15
C VAL A 257 -5.10 -10.23 -2.23
N ASP A 258 -5.12 -9.66 -3.43
CA ASP A 258 -5.95 -8.53 -3.83
C ASP A 258 -7.44 -8.92 -3.96
N VAL A 259 -8.29 -8.28 -3.16
CA VAL A 259 -9.75 -8.35 -3.24
C VAL A 259 -10.24 -7.14 -4.06
N TRP A 260 -10.27 -7.32 -5.38
CA TRP A 260 -10.49 -6.25 -6.35
C TRP A 260 -11.91 -5.70 -6.30
N TRP A 261 -12.03 -4.39 -6.04
CA TRP A 261 -13.32 -3.69 -6.00
C TRP A 261 -14.11 -3.84 -7.31
N GLY A 262 -13.47 -3.62 -8.46
CA GLY A 262 -14.09 -3.72 -9.79
C GLY A 262 -14.57 -5.12 -10.19
N LEU A 263 -14.05 -6.19 -9.57
CA LEU A 263 -14.56 -7.55 -9.81
C LEU A 263 -15.74 -7.93 -8.92
N THR A 264 -15.87 -7.27 -7.77
CA THR A 264 -16.72 -7.70 -6.65
C THR A 264 -17.97 -6.83 -6.48
N GLU A 265 -17.89 -5.49 -6.55
CA GLU A 265 -19.05 -4.58 -6.48
C GLU A 265 -19.45 -4.09 -7.89
N ARG A 266 -19.81 -5.03 -8.76
CA ARG A 266 -20.16 -4.75 -10.17
C ARG A 266 -21.40 -3.86 -10.32
N ASN A 267 -22.34 -3.96 -9.37
CA ASN A 267 -23.40 -2.98 -9.15
C ASN A 267 -23.26 -2.42 -7.72
N PRO A 268 -23.68 -1.16 -7.46
CA PRO A 268 -23.64 -0.56 -6.13
C PRO A 268 -24.29 -1.44 -5.05
N LYS A 269 -23.54 -1.76 -4.00
CA LYS A 269 -23.91 -2.63 -2.88
C LYS A 269 -24.23 -4.10 -3.22
N GLU A 270 -23.96 -4.56 -4.44
CA GLU A 270 -24.09 -5.97 -4.82
C GLU A 270 -22.71 -6.65 -4.88
N TYR A 271 -22.36 -7.35 -3.81
CA TYR A 271 -21.01 -7.92 -3.61
C TYR A 271 -20.93 -9.40 -3.99
N ASP A 272 -20.22 -9.71 -5.08
CA ASP A 272 -19.88 -11.09 -5.50
C ASP A 272 -18.50 -11.49 -4.98
N PHE A 273 -18.49 -12.19 -3.83
CA PHE A 273 -17.28 -12.77 -3.26
C PHE A 273 -17.08 -14.26 -3.60
N ALA A 274 -17.91 -14.88 -4.47
CA ALA A 274 -17.98 -16.34 -4.59
C ALA A 274 -16.62 -17.01 -4.93
N ALA A 275 -15.85 -16.43 -5.85
CA ALA A 275 -14.50 -16.91 -6.16
C ALA A 275 -13.50 -16.78 -4.99
N TYR A 276 -13.66 -15.75 -4.15
CA TYR A 276 -12.82 -15.55 -2.96
C TYR A 276 -13.15 -16.55 -1.85
N GLU A 277 -14.39 -17.03 -1.74
CA GLU A 277 -14.73 -18.14 -0.82
C GLU A 277 -13.97 -19.41 -1.20
N VAL A 278 -14.07 -19.81 -2.47
CA VAL A 278 -13.35 -20.98 -3.01
C VAL A 278 -11.83 -20.82 -2.87
N LEU A 279 -11.30 -19.59 -2.94
CA LEU A 279 -9.90 -19.31 -2.65
C LEU A 279 -9.56 -19.55 -1.18
N PHE A 280 -10.28 -18.91 -0.27
CA PHE A 280 -9.95 -18.94 1.15
C PHE A 280 -10.15 -20.34 1.75
N ASP A 281 -11.15 -21.11 1.30
CA ASP A 281 -11.31 -22.52 1.62
C ASP A 281 -10.09 -23.36 1.19
N LYS A 282 -9.54 -23.10 -0.01
CA LYS A 282 -8.33 -23.79 -0.52
C LYS A 282 -7.05 -23.39 0.20
N VAL A 283 -6.97 -22.18 0.74
CA VAL A 283 -5.84 -21.70 1.53
C VAL A 283 -5.93 -22.26 2.96
N HIS A 284 -7.11 -22.19 3.58
CA HIS A 284 -7.40 -22.71 4.93
C HIS A 284 -7.22 -24.22 5.03
N SER A 285 -7.74 -24.99 4.07
CA SER A 285 -7.57 -26.45 4.02
C SER A 285 -6.13 -26.93 3.87
N LYS A 286 -5.21 -26.03 3.47
CA LYS A 286 -3.75 -26.27 3.43
C LYS A 286 -3.03 -25.73 4.67
N GLY A 287 -3.74 -25.14 5.63
CA GLY A 287 -3.18 -24.52 6.82
C GLY A 287 -2.25 -23.34 6.52
N LEU A 288 -2.49 -22.62 5.42
CA LEU A 288 -1.86 -21.33 5.13
C LEU A 288 -2.73 -20.21 5.69
N LYS A 289 -2.12 -19.10 6.09
CA LYS A 289 -2.83 -17.87 6.46
C LYS A 289 -3.19 -17.00 5.26
N VAL A 290 -4.11 -16.06 5.45
CA VAL A 290 -4.54 -15.05 4.49
C VAL A 290 -4.29 -13.64 5.04
N GLN A 291 -3.69 -12.80 4.20
CA GLN A 291 -3.75 -11.34 4.26
C GLN A 291 -4.61 -10.88 3.08
N ALA A 292 -5.78 -10.31 3.34
CA ALA A 292 -6.71 -9.86 2.31
C ALA A 292 -6.54 -8.35 2.08
N VAL A 293 -6.21 -7.93 0.86
CA VAL A 293 -6.06 -6.51 0.51
C VAL A 293 -7.38 -6.00 -0.05
N MET A 294 -7.93 -4.93 0.53
CA MET A 294 -9.13 -4.25 0.03
C MET A 294 -8.70 -3.32 -1.10
N SER A 295 -8.67 -3.86 -2.32
CA SER A 295 -8.05 -3.20 -3.47
C SER A 295 -9.04 -2.23 -4.14
N PHE A 296 -9.19 -1.04 -3.53
CA PHE A 296 -9.97 0.11 -4.03
C PHE A 296 -9.27 0.89 -5.16
N HIS A 297 -8.47 0.18 -5.96
CA HIS A 297 -7.67 0.72 -7.05
C HIS A 297 -7.71 -0.23 -8.25
N ALA A 298 -7.37 0.27 -9.43
CA ALA A 298 -7.24 -0.53 -10.64
C ALA A 298 -5.87 -1.24 -10.72
N ALA A 299 -5.83 -2.44 -11.27
CA ALA A 299 -4.59 -3.12 -11.66
C ALA A 299 -4.25 -2.80 -13.11
N GLY A 300 -2.96 -2.65 -13.43
CA GLY A 300 -2.47 -2.60 -14.81
C GLY A 300 -1.62 -1.38 -15.18
N GLY A 301 -1.50 -0.40 -14.29
CA GLY A 301 -0.74 0.84 -14.51
C GLY A 301 0.65 0.87 -13.86
N ASN A 302 0.98 -0.12 -13.01
CA ASN A 302 2.19 -0.12 -12.20
C ASN A 302 3.27 -1.08 -12.73
N VAL A 303 4.50 -0.88 -12.24
CA VAL A 303 5.65 -1.72 -12.59
C VAL A 303 5.41 -3.16 -12.18
N GLY A 304 5.44 -4.07 -13.15
CA GLY A 304 5.26 -5.50 -12.94
C GLY A 304 3.80 -5.99 -12.97
N ASP A 305 2.82 -5.11 -13.24
CA ASP A 305 1.43 -5.53 -13.43
C ASP A 305 1.29 -6.43 -14.67
N THR A 306 0.68 -7.61 -14.48
CA THR A 306 0.50 -8.63 -15.54
C THR A 306 -0.93 -8.72 -16.08
N CYS A 307 -1.86 -7.92 -15.56
CA CYS A 307 -3.26 -7.89 -15.95
C CYS A 307 -3.86 -6.49 -15.83
N GLN A 308 -4.99 -6.27 -16.48
CA GLN A 308 -5.78 -5.05 -16.37
C GLN A 308 -7.08 -5.38 -15.61
N ILE A 309 -7.34 -4.69 -14.50
CA ILE A 309 -8.58 -4.84 -13.70
C ILE A 309 -9.02 -3.40 -13.34
N PRO A 310 -10.08 -2.86 -13.96
CA PRO A 310 -10.53 -1.49 -13.70
C PRO A 310 -11.23 -1.37 -12.34
N LEU A 311 -11.56 -0.12 -11.97
CA LEU A 311 -12.59 0.18 -10.97
C LEU A 311 -13.98 -0.26 -11.49
N PRO A 312 -15.02 -0.35 -10.65
CA PRO A 312 -16.36 -0.73 -11.12
C PRO A 312 -16.89 0.22 -12.21
N ASP A 313 -17.56 -0.32 -13.24
CA ASP A 313 -18.02 0.45 -14.39
C ASP A 313 -18.91 1.65 -14.01
N TRP A 314 -19.81 1.47 -13.04
CA TRP A 314 -20.67 2.55 -12.51
C TRP A 314 -19.91 3.68 -11.80
N VAL A 315 -18.68 3.43 -11.34
CA VAL A 315 -17.77 4.46 -10.80
C VAL A 315 -17.07 5.19 -11.95
N MET A 316 -16.70 4.47 -13.01
CA MET A 316 -16.12 5.04 -14.23
C MET A 316 -17.12 5.98 -14.93
N GLU A 317 -18.39 5.57 -15.07
CA GLU A 317 -19.50 6.40 -15.60
C GLU A 317 -19.66 7.72 -14.83
N ILE A 318 -19.54 7.70 -13.50
CA ILE A 318 -19.55 8.93 -12.68
C ILE A 318 -18.35 9.81 -13.04
N GLY A 319 -17.17 9.22 -13.23
CA GLY A 319 -15.96 9.93 -13.67
C GLY A 319 -16.02 10.51 -15.08
N GLU A 320 -16.88 10.00 -15.96
CA GLU A 320 -17.19 10.65 -17.25
C GLU A 320 -18.04 11.92 -17.03
N SER A 321 -18.98 11.89 -16.08
CA SER A 321 -19.85 13.03 -15.75
C SER A 321 -19.14 14.11 -14.93
N ASP A 322 -18.22 13.73 -14.05
CA ASP A 322 -17.40 14.65 -13.24
C ASP A 322 -15.94 14.16 -13.16
N PRO A 323 -15.06 14.57 -14.10
CA PRO A 323 -13.67 14.11 -14.16
C PRO A 323 -12.78 14.63 -13.00
N ASN A 324 -13.35 15.31 -12.00
CA ASN A 324 -12.67 15.76 -10.80
C ASN A 324 -12.73 14.73 -9.67
N VAL A 325 -13.40 13.60 -9.86
CA VAL A 325 -13.27 12.43 -8.97
C VAL A 325 -11.91 11.75 -9.09
N TRP A 326 -11.11 12.12 -10.10
CA TRP A 326 -9.79 11.56 -10.39
C TRP A 326 -8.67 12.48 -9.93
N PHE A 327 -7.57 11.90 -9.43
CA PHE A 327 -6.33 12.64 -9.21
C PHE A 327 -5.86 13.31 -10.51
N THR A 328 -5.35 14.54 -10.39
CA THR A 328 -5.12 15.41 -11.55
C THR A 328 -3.78 16.13 -11.42
N ASP A 329 -2.95 16.07 -12.47
CA ASP A 329 -1.67 16.79 -12.55
C ASP A 329 -1.84 18.25 -13.02
N LEU A 330 -0.75 19.03 -13.01
CA LEU A 330 -0.75 20.45 -13.39
C LEU A 330 -1.26 20.69 -14.83
N ASN A 331 -1.09 19.70 -15.70
CA ASN A 331 -1.51 19.75 -17.10
C ASN A 331 -2.96 19.29 -17.30
N GLY A 332 -3.67 18.94 -16.21
CA GLY A 332 -5.06 18.51 -16.22
C GLY A 332 -5.27 17.04 -16.57
N VAL A 333 -4.21 16.24 -16.69
CA VAL A 333 -4.30 14.81 -17.00
C VAL A 333 -4.84 14.06 -15.79
N ARG A 334 -5.80 13.15 -16.03
CA ARG A 334 -6.50 12.40 -14.98
C ARG A 334 -5.88 11.03 -14.78
N ASN A 335 -5.61 10.66 -13.53
CA ASN A 335 -5.29 9.29 -13.16
C ASN A 335 -6.58 8.60 -12.67
N MET A 336 -7.01 7.57 -13.40
CA MET A 336 -8.24 6.80 -13.14
C MET A 336 -7.99 5.50 -12.36
N GLU A 337 -6.81 5.35 -11.75
CA GLU A 337 -6.45 4.16 -10.98
C GLU A 337 -7.17 4.11 -9.63
N CYS A 338 -7.45 5.26 -9.03
CA CYS A 338 -8.19 5.39 -7.77
C CYS A 338 -8.89 6.76 -7.70
N LEU A 339 -9.83 6.91 -6.76
CA LEU A 339 -10.52 8.18 -6.52
C LEU A 339 -9.61 9.20 -5.84
N SER A 340 -9.71 10.47 -6.21
CA SER A 340 -9.03 11.57 -5.52
C SER A 340 -9.58 11.70 -4.11
N LEU A 341 -8.69 11.78 -3.12
CA LEU A 341 -9.04 12.09 -1.73
C LEU A 341 -9.69 13.48 -1.55
N GLY A 342 -9.70 14.31 -2.59
CA GLY A 342 -10.49 15.54 -2.65
C GLY A 342 -12.01 15.29 -2.63
N CYS A 343 -12.48 14.11 -3.05
CA CYS A 343 -13.90 13.76 -3.07
C CYS A 343 -14.35 12.84 -1.92
N ASP A 344 -13.47 12.49 -0.96
CA ASP A 344 -13.70 11.56 0.17
C ASP A 344 -15.05 11.73 0.91
N ASP A 345 -15.47 12.99 1.10
CA ASP A 345 -16.66 13.38 1.87
C ASP A 345 -17.86 13.78 0.97
N LEU A 346 -17.77 13.59 -0.34
CA LEU A 346 -18.77 14.06 -1.32
C LEU A 346 -19.77 12.97 -1.72
N ARG A 347 -21.06 13.22 -1.50
CA ARG A 347 -22.17 12.28 -1.81
C ARG A 347 -22.56 12.21 -3.30
N ILE A 348 -21.56 12.09 -4.17
CA ILE A 348 -21.74 12.04 -5.63
C ILE A 348 -21.83 10.61 -6.19
N PHE A 349 -21.52 9.59 -5.39
CA PHE A 349 -21.56 8.19 -5.81
C PHE A 349 -22.90 7.54 -5.48
N GLN A 350 -23.93 7.93 -6.24
CA GLN A 350 -25.32 7.49 -6.05
C GLN A 350 -25.82 7.68 -4.60
N GLY A 351 -25.48 8.83 -4.00
CA GLY A 351 -25.82 9.20 -2.62
C GLY A 351 -24.79 8.80 -1.56
N ARG A 352 -23.78 7.99 -1.91
CA ARG A 352 -22.63 7.65 -1.04
C ARG A 352 -21.43 8.57 -1.27
N THR A 353 -20.61 8.72 -0.23
CA THR A 353 -19.23 9.20 -0.35
C THR A 353 -18.24 8.06 -0.61
N PRO A 354 -17.02 8.31 -1.15
CA PRO A 354 -15.97 7.29 -1.26
C PRO A 354 -15.70 6.54 0.04
N VAL A 355 -15.57 7.25 1.17
CA VAL A 355 -15.31 6.62 2.48
C VAL A 355 -16.47 5.70 2.91
N GLU A 356 -17.72 6.04 2.58
CA GLU A 356 -18.87 5.14 2.79
C GLU A 356 -18.87 3.92 1.86
N MET A 357 -18.41 4.06 0.61
CA MET A 357 -18.26 2.91 -0.30
C MET A 357 -17.22 1.92 0.26
N TYR A 358 -16.08 2.43 0.75
CA TYR A 358 -15.05 1.62 1.37
C TYR A 358 -15.54 0.96 2.67
N HIS A 359 -16.29 1.69 3.51
CA HIS A 359 -16.95 1.15 4.70
C HIS A 359 -17.93 0.01 4.35
N ASP A 360 -18.84 0.24 3.40
CA ASP A 360 -19.84 -0.75 2.99
C ASP A 360 -19.18 -2.03 2.46
N PHE A 361 -18.12 -1.87 1.66
CA PHE A 361 -17.34 -2.97 1.11
C PHE A 361 -16.65 -3.81 2.19
N ILE A 362 -15.91 -3.16 3.11
CA ILE A 362 -15.21 -3.84 4.22
C ILE A 362 -16.22 -4.49 5.16
N SER A 363 -17.39 -3.89 5.35
CA SER A 363 -18.50 -4.49 6.11
C SER A 363 -19.00 -5.76 5.43
N ALA A 364 -19.34 -5.71 4.13
CA ALA A 364 -19.82 -6.87 3.40
C ALA A 364 -18.79 -8.02 3.34
N PHE A 365 -17.50 -7.68 3.18
CA PHE A 365 -16.40 -8.63 3.24
C PHE A 365 -16.27 -9.26 4.64
N SER A 366 -16.28 -8.44 5.69
CA SER A 366 -16.20 -8.92 7.09
C SER A 366 -17.37 -9.81 7.45
N ASP A 367 -18.58 -9.46 7.03
CA ASP A 367 -19.79 -10.24 7.29
C ASP A 367 -19.71 -11.64 6.69
N ARG A 368 -19.14 -11.74 5.48
CA ARG A 368 -18.90 -13.01 4.79
C ARG A 368 -17.78 -13.83 5.44
N PHE A 369 -16.66 -13.20 5.80
CA PHE A 369 -15.42 -13.92 6.15
C PHE A 369 -15.03 -13.89 7.64
N GLN A 370 -15.80 -13.27 8.52
CA GLN A 370 -15.57 -13.22 9.98
C GLN A 370 -15.32 -14.60 10.63
N HIS A 371 -15.87 -15.67 10.06
CA HIS A 371 -15.66 -17.04 10.54
C HIS A 371 -14.18 -17.49 10.41
N LEU A 372 -13.43 -16.93 9.46
CA LEU A 372 -12.00 -17.16 9.24
C LEU A 372 -11.09 -16.25 10.08
N PHE A 373 -11.63 -15.18 10.69
CA PHE A 373 -10.82 -14.17 11.38
C PHE A 373 -10.09 -14.77 12.60
N GLY A 374 -8.79 -14.51 12.70
CA GLY A 374 -7.93 -15.03 13.78
C GLY A 374 -7.66 -16.53 13.70
N ASP A 375 -8.06 -17.18 12.60
CA ASP A 375 -7.66 -18.54 12.23
C ASP A 375 -6.86 -18.48 10.91
N CYS A 376 -7.53 -18.70 9.78
CA CYS A 376 -6.94 -18.52 8.45
C CYS A 376 -6.62 -17.04 8.17
N MET A 377 -7.60 -16.17 8.36
CA MET A 377 -7.50 -14.77 7.96
C MET A 377 -6.97 -13.94 9.13
N THR A 378 -5.75 -13.44 8.98
CA THR A 378 -5.03 -12.74 10.04
C THR A 378 -4.91 -11.23 9.82
N GLU A 379 -5.15 -10.77 8.60
CA GLU A 379 -5.05 -9.35 8.26
C GLU A 379 -6.03 -8.93 7.15
N ILE A 380 -6.58 -7.72 7.29
CA ILE A 380 -7.25 -6.96 6.22
C ILE A 380 -6.45 -5.69 5.99
N THR A 381 -5.73 -5.64 4.88
CA THR A 381 -4.93 -4.48 4.46
C THR A 381 -5.81 -3.54 3.63
N VAL A 382 -5.89 -2.26 3.98
CA VAL A 382 -6.79 -1.30 3.33
C VAL A 382 -6.03 -0.50 2.27
N GLY A 383 -6.47 -0.59 1.01
CA GLY A 383 -5.93 0.22 -0.08
C GLY A 383 -6.37 1.68 0.05
N MET A 384 -5.42 2.62 0.02
CA MET A 384 -5.67 4.06 0.24
C MET A 384 -5.04 4.94 -0.86
N GLY A 385 -5.05 4.46 -2.10
CA GLY A 385 -4.44 5.13 -3.23
C GLY A 385 -4.00 4.17 -4.35
N PRO A 386 -3.17 4.64 -5.29
CA PRO A 386 -2.65 3.85 -6.41
C PRO A 386 -1.80 2.67 -5.90
N ALA A 387 -1.87 1.52 -6.57
CA ALA A 387 -1.32 0.24 -6.12
C ALA A 387 -1.73 -0.18 -4.69
N GLY A 388 -2.81 0.40 -4.14
CA GLY A 388 -3.23 0.24 -2.75
C GLY A 388 -2.37 0.99 -1.74
N GLU A 389 -1.37 1.74 -2.20
CA GLU A 389 -0.42 2.47 -1.36
C GLU A 389 -1.01 3.82 -0.93
N LEU A 390 -0.81 4.20 0.33
CA LEU A 390 -1.18 5.51 0.85
C LEU A 390 -0.19 6.56 0.33
N ARG A 391 -0.47 7.08 -0.88
CA ARG A 391 0.29 8.13 -1.58
C ARG A 391 -0.55 8.77 -2.69
N TYR A 392 -0.01 9.82 -3.29
CA TYR A 392 -0.50 10.33 -4.58
C TYR A 392 0.08 9.55 -5.77
N PRO A 393 -0.60 9.54 -6.94
CA PRO A 393 -0.07 8.95 -8.18
C PRO A 393 0.98 9.84 -8.88
N SER A 394 2.03 10.24 -8.16
CA SER A 394 3.02 11.22 -8.64
C SER A 394 4.03 10.67 -9.65
N TYR A 395 4.09 9.35 -9.85
CA TYR A 395 5.00 8.66 -10.77
C TYR A 395 4.28 7.62 -11.66
N PRO A 396 3.35 8.05 -12.55
CA PRO A 396 2.65 7.14 -13.47
C PRO A 396 3.61 6.61 -14.55
N GLU A 397 4.13 5.40 -14.33
CA GLU A 397 5.04 4.74 -15.30
C GLU A 397 4.28 4.03 -16.43
N GLY A 398 3.09 3.45 -16.16
CA GLY A 398 2.36 2.62 -17.12
C GLY A 398 1.92 3.31 -18.42
N ASP A 399 1.73 4.64 -18.40
CA ASP A 399 1.46 5.45 -19.59
C ASP A 399 2.71 6.18 -20.15
N GLY A 400 3.86 6.00 -19.50
CA GLY A 400 5.15 6.54 -19.90
C GLY A 400 5.37 8.04 -19.64
N ARG A 401 4.43 8.74 -18.96
CA ARG A 401 4.63 10.14 -18.53
C ARG A 401 5.82 10.28 -17.60
N TRP A 402 5.94 9.39 -16.62
CA TRP A 402 7.08 9.32 -15.70
C TRP A 402 8.04 8.19 -16.05
N ARG A 403 9.32 8.39 -15.74
CA ARG A 403 10.40 7.40 -15.80
C ARG A 403 11.33 7.59 -14.63
N PHE A 404 11.79 6.48 -14.05
CA PHE A 404 12.80 6.51 -13.00
C PHE A 404 14.11 7.20 -13.48
N PRO A 405 14.73 8.11 -12.70
CA PRO A 405 14.37 8.58 -11.36
C PRO A 405 13.79 10.02 -11.37
N GLY A 406 12.76 10.32 -12.17
CA GLY A 406 12.14 11.65 -12.20
C GLY A 406 11.53 12.09 -10.86
N VAL A 407 11.51 13.39 -10.55
CA VAL A 407 10.91 13.91 -9.29
C VAL A 407 9.40 13.68 -9.14
N GLY A 408 8.70 13.34 -10.22
CA GLY A 408 7.23 13.22 -10.22
C GLY A 408 6.53 14.59 -10.30
N GLU A 409 5.20 14.58 -10.18
CA GLU A 409 4.39 15.82 -10.11
C GLU A 409 3.35 15.75 -8.98
N PHE A 410 3.04 16.90 -8.38
CA PHE A 410 1.94 17.03 -7.43
C PHE A 410 0.59 16.74 -8.12
N GLN A 411 -0.28 15.95 -7.50
CA GLN A 411 -1.52 15.43 -8.11
C GLN A 411 -2.80 16.10 -7.56
N CYS A 412 -2.69 17.38 -7.18
CA CYS A 412 -3.71 18.13 -6.43
C CYS A 412 -4.58 19.09 -7.27
N TYR A 413 -4.63 18.92 -8.59
CA TYR A 413 -5.25 19.89 -9.50
C TYR A 413 -6.70 19.57 -9.88
N ASP A 414 -7.35 18.64 -9.18
CA ASP A 414 -8.81 18.49 -9.27
C ASP A 414 -9.51 19.64 -8.55
N LYS A 415 -10.74 19.98 -8.96
CA LYS A 415 -11.45 21.15 -8.42
C LYS A 415 -11.70 21.10 -6.92
N TYR A 416 -11.72 19.92 -6.30
CA TYR A 416 -12.03 19.76 -4.88
C TYR A 416 -10.78 20.01 -4.04
N MET A 417 -9.65 19.43 -4.42
CA MET A 417 -8.35 19.72 -3.80
C MET A 417 -7.97 21.19 -3.98
N LEU A 418 -8.19 21.79 -5.16
CA LEU A 418 -7.95 23.22 -5.37
C LEU A 418 -8.86 24.12 -4.50
N ALA A 419 -10.11 23.71 -4.25
CA ALA A 419 -11.00 24.43 -3.35
C ALA A 419 -10.57 24.35 -1.88
N ASP A 420 -10.06 23.19 -1.43
CA ASP A 420 -9.50 23.04 -0.08
C ASP A 420 -8.20 23.82 0.10
N LEU A 421 -7.28 23.77 -0.88
CA LEU A 421 -6.05 24.56 -0.90
C LEU A 421 -6.35 26.06 -0.77
N LYS A 422 -7.32 26.56 -1.54
CA LYS A 422 -7.75 27.96 -1.46
C LYS A 422 -8.26 28.31 -0.06
N LYS A 423 -9.13 27.48 0.51
CA LYS A 423 -9.66 27.66 1.88
C LYS A 423 -8.55 27.64 2.94
N ALA A 424 -7.56 26.75 2.80
CA ALA A 424 -6.41 26.67 3.70
C ALA A 424 -5.54 27.94 3.62
N ALA A 425 -5.34 28.47 2.41
CA ALA A 425 -4.58 29.69 2.15
C ALA A 425 -5.28 30.95 2.69
N ASP A 426 -6.60 31.05 2.48
CA ASP A 426 -7.44 32.10 3.07
C ASP A 426 -7.36 32.08 4.61
N ALA A 427 -7.40 30.89 5.23
CA ALA A 427 -7.36 30.71 6.68
C ALA A 427 -6.05 31.16 7.35
N VAL A 428 -4.92 31.14 6.63
CA VAL A 428 -3.62 31.66 7.12
C VAL A 428 -3.36 33.12 6.71
N GLY A 429 -4.36 33.80 6.11
CA GLY A 429 -4.23 35.19 5.65
C GLY A 429 -3.33 35.35 4.43
N LYS A 430 -3.21 34.31 3.60
CA LYS A 430 -2.37 34.25 2.40
C LYS A 430 -3.15 33.75 1.17
N PRO A 431 -4.23 34.44 0.76
CA PRO A 431 -5.05 34.02 -0.38
C PRO A 431 -4.24 33.79 -1.67
N GLU A 432 -3.11 34.47 -1.84
CA GLU A 432 -2.20 34.30 -2.97
C GLU A 432 -1.54 32.91 -3.04
N TRP A 433 -1.40 32.21 -1.91
CA TRP A 433 -0.91 30.83 -1.85
C TRP A 433 -1.96 29.79 -2.26
N GLY A 434 -3.23 30.21 -2.34
CA GLY A 434 -4.39 29.37 -2.66
C GLY A 434 -4.75 29.30 -4.14
N LEU A 435 -3.95 29.90 -5.02
CA LEU A 435 -4.23 30.03 -6.45
C LEU A 435 -3.92 28.74 -7.25
N GLY A 436 -3.15 27.82 -6.67
CA GLY A 436 -2.78 26.54 -7.27
C GLY A 436 -1.56 25.92 -6.57
N GLY A 437 -1.18 24.70 -6.98
CA GLY A 437 0.07 24.08 -6.54
C GLY A 437 1.33 24.80 -7.10
N PRO A 438 2.53 24.46 -6.63
CA PRO A 438 3.76 25.15 -6.99
C PRO A 438 4.04 25.16 -8.50
N HIS A 439 4.19 26.36 -9.05
CA HIS A 439 4.41 26.59 -10.48
C HIS A 439 5.86 26.35 -10.93
N ASP A 440 6.78 26.22 -9.98
CA ASP A 440 8.22 26.07 -10.17
C ASP A 440 8.72 24.63 -9.89
N ALA A 441 7.80 23.68 -9.70
CA ALA A 441 8.08 22.26 -9.43
C ALA A 441 8.67 21.48 -10.62
N GLY A 442 8.67 22.06 -11.83
CA GLY A 442 9.10 21.38 -13.04
C GLY A 442 8.02 20.42 -13.56
N TYR A 443 8.45 19.24 -14.00
CA TYR A 443 7.59 18.19 -14.58
C TYR A 443 8.11 16.79 -14.19
N TYR A 444 7.32 15.75 -14.45
CA TYR A 444 7.56 14.35 -14.01
C TYR A 444 9.02 13.88 -14.05
N ASN A 445 9.75 14.16 -15.13
CA ASN A 445 11.12 13.67 -15.37
C ASN A 445 12.21 14.73 -15.11
N SER A 446 11.87 15.85 -14.45
CA SER A 446 12.85 16.82 -13.98
C SER A 446 13.79 16.21 -12.94
N ARG A 447 15.00 16.75 -12.83
CA ARG A 447 15.90 16.48 -11.69
C ARG A 447 15.69 17.55 -10.63
N ALA A 448 15.78 17.19 -9.34
CA ALA A 448 15.45 18.12 -8.25
C ALA A 448 16.23 19.45 -8.31
N TRP A 449 17.50 19.41 -8.72
CA TRP A 449 18.36 20.60 -8.84
C TRP A 449 18.04 21.51 -10.06
N GLU A 450 17.30 21.02 -11.06
CA GLU A 450 16.87 21.77 -12.26
C GLU A 450 15.56 22.54 -12.03
N THR A 451 14.83 22.24 -10.95
CA THR A 451 13.54 22.88 -10.62
C THR A 451 13.71 24.09 -9.70
N GLY A 452 12.80 25.05 -9.77
CA GLY A 452 12.75 26.15 -8.79
C GLY A 452 12.24 25.68 -7.43
N PHE A 453 11.31 24.72 -7.39
CA PHE A 453 10.72 24.27 -6.13
C PHE A 453 11.64 23.35 -5.33
N PHE A 454 12.29 22.35 -5.94
CA PHE A 454 13.00 21.28 -5.24
C PHE A 454 14.52 21.47 -5.12
N ASN A 455 15.08 22.57 -5.63
CA ASN A 455 16.53 22.80 -5.56
C ASN A 455 17.03 22.78 -4.10
N SER A 456 18.14 22.08 -3.83
CA SER A 456 18.60 21.86 -2.45
C SER A 456 19.11 23.12 -1.74
N ASP A 457 19.56 24.13 -2.49
CA ASP A 457 20.20 25.34 -1.95
C ASP A 457 19.28 26.58 -2.02
N THR A 458 18.46 26.68 -3.08
CA THR A 458 17.61 27.86 -3.34
C THR A 458 16.12 27.52 -3.50
N GLY A 459 15.71 26.27 -3.25
CA GLY A 459 14.40 25.79 -3.66
C GLY A 459 13.24 26.30 -2.81
N SER A 460 12.11 26.60 -3.47
CA SER A 460 10.89 27.10 -2.81
C SER A 460 10.33 26.15 -1.75
N TRP A 461 10.66 24.85 -1.77
CA TRP A 461 10.33 23.86 -0.73
C TRP A 461 10.71 24.29 0.69
N ASN A 462 11.79 25.07 0.84
CA ASN A 462 12.31 25.55 2.13
C ASN A 462 11.95 27.02 2.40
N THR A 463 10.78 27.46 1.95
CA THR A 463 10.23 28.80 2.19
C THR A 463 8.94 28.71 3.01
N PRO A 464 8.41 29.81 3.57
CA PRO A 464 7.10 29.81 4.24
C PRO A 464 5.96 29.31 3.34
N TYR A 465 5.99 29.59 2.03
CA TYR A 465 5.03 29.04 1.07
C TYR A 465 5.22 27.53 0.87
N GLY A 466 6.47 27.08 0.69
CA GLY A 466 6.78 25.65 0.54
C GLY A 466 6.34 24.83 1.75
N ALA A 467 6.63 25.32 2.97
CA ALA A 467 6.17 24.70 4.20
C ALA A 467 4.64 24.64 4.30
N PHE A 468 3.94 25.74 4.01
CA PHE A 468 2.48 25.78 3.96
C PHE A 468 1.90 24.75 2.97
N PHE A 469 2.40 24.73 1.72
CA PHE A 469 1.89 23.85 0.69
C PHE A 469 2.17 22.37 1.01
N LEU A 470 3.38 22.06 1.50
CA LEU A 470 3.76 20.68 1.82
C LEU A 470 3.06 20.14 3.06
N ASP A 471 2.90 20.94 4.14
CA ASP A 471 2.06 20.54 5.29
C ASP A 471 0.58 20.41 4.89
N TRP A 472 0.06 21.24 3.97
CA TRP A 472 -1.29 21.05 3.42
C TRP A 472 -1.43 19.75 2.62
N TYR A 473 -0.52 19.50 1.67
CA TYR A 473 -0.57 18.35 0.76
C TYR A 473 -0.36 17.02 1.50
N SER A 474 0.67 16.91 2.36
CA SER A 474 0.82 15.72 3.21
C SER A 474 -0.30 15.61 4.25
N GLY A 475 -0.81 16.75 4.74
CA GLY A 475 -1.94 16.80 5.67
C GLY A 475 -3.25 16.31 5.05
N MET A 476 -3.47 16.53 3.75
CA MET A 476 -4.61 15.95 3.02
C MET A 476 -4.51 14.42 2.96
N LEU A 477 -3.33 13.87 2.68
CA LEU A 477 -3.07 12.43 2.67
C LEU A 477 -3.26 11.79 4.07
N LEU A 478 -2.80 12.47 5.13
CA LEU A 478 -3.04 12.03 6.51
C LEU A 478 -4.53 12.05 6.89
N ARG A 479 -5.30 13.07 6.47
CA ARG A 479 -6.76 13.14 6.72
C ARG A 479 -7.53 12.07 5.95
N HIS A 480 -7.11 11.75 4.72
CA HIS A 480 -7.65 10.62 3.97
C HIS A 480 -7.45 9.31 4.72
N ALA A 481 -6.22 9.03 5.14
CA ALA A 481 -5.90 7.83 5.91
C ALA A 481 -6.69 7.74 7.23
N ASP A 482 -6.85 8.85 7.95
CA ASP A 482 -7.64 8.89 9.21
C ASP A 482 -9.11 8.52 8.96
N ARG A 483 -9.74 9.09 7.91
CA ARG A 483 -11.12 8.74 7.50
C ARG A 483 -11.25 7.28 7.08
N VAL A 484 -10.36 6.79 6.22
CA VAL A 484 -10.46 5.43 5.66
C VAL A 484 -10.13 4.36 6.72
N LEU A 485 -9.12 4.58 7.57
CA LEU A 485 -8.83 3.68 8.69
C LEU A 485 -9.93 3.72 9.77
N ALA A 486 -10.55 4.87 10.04
CA ALA A 486 -11.72 4.95 10.91
C ALA A 486 -12.90 4.14 10.35
N ALA A 487 -13.18 4.26 9.06
CA ALA A 487 -14.22 3.50 8.37
C ALA A 487 -13.95 1.98 8.41
N ALA A 488 -12.73 1.55 8.09
CA ALA A 488 -12.33 0.15 8.15
C ALA A 488 -12.40 -0.40 9.58
N ALA A 489 -11.92 0.37 10.58
CA ALA A 489 -12.01 0.00 11.99
C ALA A 489 -13.46 -0.08 12.48
N ALA A 490 -14.36 0.80 12.03
CA ALA A 490 -15.78 0.72 12.37
C ALA A 490 -16.43 -0.55 11.81
N ALA A 491 -16.15 -0.88 10.54
CA ALA A 491 -16.64 -2.10 9.89
C ALA A 491 -16.15 -3.38 10.60
N MET A 492 -14.85 -3.44 10.96
CA MET A 492 -14.24 -4.63 11.57
C MET A 492 -14.48 -4.76 13.09
N ASN A 493 -14.88 -3.70 13.79
CA ASN A 493 -15.10 -3.71 15.25
C ASN A 493 -16.57 -3.59 15.68
N ARG A 494 -17.51 -3.69 14.73
CA ARG A 494 -18.95 -3.65 15.01
C ARG A 494 -19.39 -4.83 15.91
N PRO A 495 -20.50 -4.69 16.68
CA PRO A 495 -21.02 -5.76 17.51
C PRO A 495 -21.24 -7.06 16.73
N GLY A 496 -20.83 -8.19 17.31
CA GLY A 496 -20.87 -9.51 16.68
C GLY A 496 -19.56 -9.95 16.02
N MET A 497 -18.64 -9.03 15.70
CA MET A 497 -17.33 -9.38 15.16
C MET A 497 -16.49 -10.18 16.17
N LYS A 498 -15.81 -11.21 15.68
CA LYS A 498 -14.97 -12.10 16.49
C LYS A 498 -13.81 -11.31 17.13
N ARG A 499 -13.65 -11.48 18.44
CA ARG A 499 -12.54 -10.92 19.23
C ARG A 499 -11.72 -12.06 19.84
N ILE A 500 -10.43 -11.82 20.02
CA ILE A 500 -9.50 -12.73 20.70
C ILE A 500 -9.14 -12.17 22.06
N HIS A 501 -9.02 -13.04 23.07
CA HIS A 501 -8.46 -12.65 24.37
C HIS A 501 -6.98 -12.34 24.20
N GLY A 502 -6.55 -11.19 24.71
CA GLY A 502 -5.18 -10.69 24.61
C GLY A 502 -4.41 -10.82 25.92
N ALA A 503 -4.92 -10.21 26.99
CA ALA A 503 -4.26 -10.18 28.28
C ALA A 503 -5.28 -10.13 29.43
N THR A 504 -4.89 -10.72 30.57
CA THR A 504 -5.59 -10.56 31.84
C THR A 504 -4.69 -9.73 32.75
N LYS A 505 -5.11 -8.51 33.09
CA LYS A 505 -4.38 -7.59 33.97
C LYS A 505 -5.02 -7.57 35.34
N ILE A 506 -4.22 -7.75 36.39
CA ILE A 506 -4.66 -7.53 37.77
C ILE A 506 -4.32 -6.09 38.14
N CYS A 507 -5.35 -5.29 38.42
CA CYS A 507 -5.23 -3.92 38.88
C CYS A 507 -4.72 -3.89 40.33
N ASN A 508 -4.16 -2.75 40.76
CA ASN A 508 -3.56 -2.58 42.10
C ASN A 508 -4.57 -2.73 43.26
N ASP A 509 -5.87 -2.66 42.96
CA ASP A 509 -7.01 -2.87 43.87
C ASP A 509 -7.52 -4.33 43.87
N GLY A 510 -6.90 -5.21 43.08
CA GLY A 510 -7.28 -6.62 42.93
C GLY A 510 -8.33 -6.89 41.83
N HIS A 511 -8.83 -5.86 41.13
CA HIS A 511 -9.75 -6.10 40.01
C HIS A 511 -9.04 -6.75 38.82
N MET A 512 -9.73 -7.68 38.13
CA MET A 512 -9.23 -8.31 36.91
C MET A 512 -9.83 -7.63 35.68
N VAL A 513 -8.97 -7.14 34.80
CA VAL A 513 -9.32 -6.56 33.49
C VAL A 513 -8.93 -7.55 32.40
N TYR A 514 -9.91 -7.95 31.58
CA TYR A 514 -9.70 -8.79 30.41
C TYR A 514 -9.65 -7.92 29.16
N GLU A 515 -8.52 -7.94 28.45
CA GLU A 515 -8.32 -7.20 27.22
C GLU A 515 -8.66 -8.10 26.02
N PHE A 516 -9.48 -7.57 25.10
CA PHE A 516 -9.92 -8.29 23.90
C PHE A 516 -9.58 -7.49 22.64
N TYR A 517 -8.81 -8.09 21.75
CA TYR A 517 -8.40 -7.49 20.48
C TYR A 517 -9.26 -7.98 19.31
N PRO A 518 -9.30 -7.23 18.19
CA PRO A 518 -9.95 -7.71 16.97
C PRO A 518 -9.28 -9.00 16.52
N ALA A 519 -10.05 -10.01 16.08
CA ALA A 519 -9.46 -11.29 15.66
C ALA A 519 -8.64 -11.18 14.36
N CYS A 520 -8.87 -10.13 13.56
CA CYS A 520 -8.14 -9.84 12.33
C CYS A 520 -7.50 -8.45 12.44
N CYS A 521 -6.21 -8.33 12.10
CA CYS A 521 -5.46 -7.08 12.18
C CYS A 521 -5.81 -6.14 11.00
N LEU A 522 -5.84 -4.84 11.22
CA LEU A 522 -5.87 -3.85 10.14
C LEU A 522 -4.46 -3.66 9.58
N GLY A 523 -4.33 -3.63 8.25
CA GLY A 523 -3.10 -3.30 7.55
C GLY A 523 -3.22 -2.02 6.72
N ALA A 524 -2.11 -1.35 6.48
CA ALA A 524 -1.99 -0.26 5.51
C ALA A 524 -0.62 -0.30 4.84
N LYS A 525 -0.51 0.21 3.61
CA LYS A 525 0.73 0.15 2.82
C LYS A 525 1.29 1.55 2.55
N LEU A 526 2.59 1.72 2.80
CA LEU A 526 3.38 2.92 2.48
C LEU A 526 4.39 2.59 1.38
N ALA A 527 4.59 3.52 0.45
CA ALA A 527 5.45 3.32 -0.71
C ALA A 527 6.93 3.65 -0.42
N GLY A 528 7.84 2.79 -0.88
CA GLY A 528 9.29 2.99 -0.84
C GLY A 528 9.79 3.98 -1.91
N VAL A 529 9.50 5.27 -1.73
CA VAL A 529 9.92 6.32 -2.68
C VAL A 529 11.40 6.70 -2.46
N HIS A 530 12.30 5.81 -2.89
CA HIS A 530 13.71 5.81 -2.50
C HIS A 530 14.64 6.70 -3.35
N TRP A 531 14.15 7.28 -4.46
CA TRP A 531 14.91 8.19 -5.31
C TRP A 531 14.76 9.65 -4.81
N TRP A 532 15.76 10.49 -5.07
CA TRP A 532 15.92 11.82 -4.46
C TRP A 532 16.12 11.86 -2.94
N PHE A 533 16.09 10.73 -2.21
CA PHE A 533 16.33 10.67 -0.76
C PHE A 533 17.67 11.32 -0.31
N LYS A 534 18.72 11.30 -1.14
CA LYS A 534 20.00 12.00 -0.86
C LYS A 534 20.05 13.46 -1.34
N SER A 535 18.91 14.07 -1.65
CA SER A 535 18.77 15.52 -1.86
C SER A 535 18.25 16.19 -0.58
N ALA A 536 18.43 17.49 -0.40
CA ALA A 536 17.92 18.15 0.81
C ALA A 536 16.37 18.17 0.85
N SER A 537 15.74 18.25 -0.32
CA SER A 537 14.30 18.37 -0.52
C SER A 537 13.55 17.04 -0.56
N HIS A 538 14.22 15.89 -0.78
CA HIS A 538 13.56 14.58 -0.93
C HIS A 538 12.42 14.61 -1.98
N ALA A 539 12.68 15.26 -3.13
CA ALA A 539 11.67 15.72 -4.08
C ALA A 539 10.54 14.73 -4.45
N ALA A 540 10.86 13.44 -4.67
CA ALA A 540 9.85 12.44 -5.02
C ALA A 540 8.97 12.01 -3.84
N GLU A 541 9.51 11.98 -2.61
CA GLU A 541 8.70 11.76 -1.40
C GLU A 541 7.68 12.89 -1.24
N LEU A 542 8.12 14.15 -1.47
CA LEU A 542 7.23 15.32 -1.43
C LEU A 542 6.09 15.21 -2.45
N THR A 543 6.37 14.86 -3.72
CA THR A 543 5.31 14.73 -4.74
C THR A 543 4.39 13.54 -4.46
N ALA A 544 4.90 12.45 -3.87
CA ALA A 544 4.12 11.31 -3.41
C ALA A 544 3.25 11.61 -2.16
N GLY A 545 3.48 12.74 -1.48
CA GLY A 545 2.71 13.20 -0.32
C GLY A 545 3.36 12.92 1.04
N TYR A 546 4.56 12.34 1.05
CA TYR A 546 5.36 12.21 2.26
C TYR A 546 6.19 13.48 2.44
N TYR A 547 5.83 14.33 3.40
CA TYR A 547 6.65 15.51 3.75
C TYR A 547 7.87 15.10 4.58
N ASN A 548 8.70 14.24 3.99
CA ASN A 548 10.04 13.90 4.45
C ASN A 548 11.02 14.91 3.84
N THR A 549 11.99 15.36 4.60
CA THR A 549 13.16 16.12 4.12
C THR A 549 14.37 15.71 4.96
N ARG A 550 15.56 16.18 4.59
CA ARG A 550 16.79 15.91 5.36
C ARG A 550 16.65 16.26 6.85
N ASP A 551 15.83 17.27 7.14
CA ASP A 551 15.71 17.89 8.46
C ASP A 551 14.30 17.67 9.09
N ARG A 552 13.39 16.91 8.44
CA ARG A 552 12.03 16.56 8.90
C ARG A 552 11.70 15.10 8.55
N CYS A 553 11.53 14.22 9.55
CA CYS A 553 11.03 12.87 9.30
C CYS A 553 9.54 12.90 8.93
N GLY A 554 9.24 12.59 7.66
CA GLY A 554 7.88 12.60 7.11
C GLY A 554 6.97 11.48 7.61
N TYR A 555 7.54 10.43 8.18
CA TYR A 555 6.83 9.19 8.48
C TYR A 555 6.18 9.16 9.87
N HIS A 556 6.60 9.99 10.83
CA HIS A 556 6.09 9.93 12.21
C HIS A 556 4.56 10.12 12.31
N ASP A 557 3.98 11.03 11.53
CA ASP A 557 2.53 11.29 11.58
C ASP A 557 1.73 10.06 11.12
N PHE A 558 2.23 9.31 10.13
CA PHE A 558 1.66 8.03 9.69
C PHE A 558 1.84 6.92 10.74
N MET A 559 2.96 6.90 11.48
CA MET A 559 3.17 5.97 12.60
C MET A 559 2.18 6.24 13.75
N CYS A 560 2.01 7.51 14.13
CA CYS A 560 1.01 7.92 15.12
C CYS A 560 -0.41 7.49 14.72
N LEU A 561 -0.74 7.63 13.43
CA LEU A 561 -2.02 7.20 12.86
C LEU A 561 -2.18 5.67 12.90
N ALA A 562 -1.17 4.93 12.47
CA ALA A 562 -1.17 3.47 12.53
C ALA A 562 -1.36 2.97 13.97
N LYS A 563 -0.65 3.56 14.93
CA LYS A 563 -0.77 3.24 16.36
C LYS A 563 -2.19 3.49 16.90
N ARG A 564 -2.82 4.62 16.52
CA ARG A 564 -4.20 4.97 16.89
C ARG A 564 -5.21 3.87 16.50
N TYR A 565 -5.06 3.28 15.32
CA TYR A 565 -5.98 2.25 14.80
C TYR A 565 -5.54 0.81 15.07
N GLY A 566 -4.42 0.58 15.76
CA GLY A 566 -3.84 -0.76 15.93
C GLY A 566 -3.42 -1.40 14.60
N CYS A 567 -3.03 -0.57 13.64
CA CYS A 567 -2.74 -0.95 12.27
C CYS A 567 -1.27 -1.37 12.09
N LYS A 568 -1.05 -2.46 11.35
CA LYS A 568 0.26 -2.88 10.85
C LYS A 568 0.57 -2.14 9.56
N LEU A 569 1.79 -1.62 9.41
CA LEU A 569 2.24 -1.01 8.17
C LEU A 569 3.03 -2.01 7.33
N HIS A 570 2.83 -2.00 6.01
CA HIS A 570 3.69 -2.66 5.03
C HIS A 570 4.48 -1.61 4.27
N PHE A 571 5.77 -1.89 4.04
CA PHE A 571 6.68 -0.99 3.34
C PHE A 571 7.47 -1.74 2.27
N THR A 572 7.61 -1.15 1.09
CA THR A 572 8.26 -1.77 -0.08
C THR A 572 9.77 -1.53 -0.11
N CYS A 573 10.45 -2.04 -1.15
CA CYS A 573 11.89 -1.88 -1.41
C CYS A 573 12.83 -2.58 -0.40
N VAL A 574 12.35 -3.57 0.37
CA VAL A 574 13.19 -4.22 1.40
C VAL A 574 14.32 -5.12 0.85
N GLU A 575 14.35 -5.35 -0.46
CA GLU A 575 15.38 -6.09 -1.18
C GLU A 575 16.48 -5.20 -1.78
N MET A 576 16.20 -3.90 -1.95
CA MET A 576 17.05 -2.98 -2.71
C MET A 576 18.27 -2.52 -1.92
N ARG A 577 19.37 -2.24 -2.64
CA ARG A 577 20.62 -1.72 -2.07
C ARG A 577 21.03 -0.43 -2.74
N ASP A 578 21.65 0.48 -2.00
CA ASP A 578 22.11 1.78 -2.48
C ASP A 578 23.10 1.64 -3.65
N CYS A 579 23.91 0.57 -3.65
CA CYS A 579 24.88 0.26 -4.70
C CYS A 579 24.27 -0.25 -6.02
N GLU A 580 22.97 -0.55 -6.05
CA GLU A 580 22.25 -0.98 -7.27
C GLU A 580 21.71 0.21 -8.09
N HIS A 581 21.85 1.44 -7.59
CA HIS A 581 21.37 2.66 -8.24
C HIS A 581 22.50 3.57 -8.72
N THR A 582 22.25 4.32 -9.79
CA THR A 582 23.18 5.33 -10.29
C THR A 582 23.15 6.59 -9.39
N HIS A 583 24.28 7.31 -9.37
CA HIS A 583 24.41 8.55 -8.59
C HIS A 583 23.38 9.62 -8.98
N ASP A 584 23.00 9.68 -10.26
CA ASP A 584 22.05 10.65 -10.83
C ASP A 584 20.69 10.68 -10.11
N GLY A 585 20.17 9.53 -9.70
CA GLY A 585 18.88 9.43 -9.00
C GLY A 585 18.94 9.80 -7.51
N ARG A 586 20.13 10.04 -6.95
CA ARG A 586 20.37 10.32 -5.52
C ARG A 586 19.64 9.33 -4.59
N CYS A 587 19.59 8.06 -4.99
CA CYS A 587 18.78 7.04 -4.31
C CYS A 587 19.37 6.61 -2.96
N SER A 588 18.51 6.25 -2.02
CA SER A 588 18.91 5.50 -0.82
C SER A 588 17.77 4.62 -0.27
N PRO A 589 17.44 3.48 -0.92
CA PRO A 589 16.48 2.52 -0.36
C PRO A 589 16.92 2.00 1.02
N GLU A 590 18.24 1.85 1.27
CA GLU A 590 18.72 1.35 2.55
C GLU A 590 18.56 2.40 3.67
N GLY A 591 18.80 3.68 3.35
CA GLY A 591 18.59 4.80 4.28
C GLY A 591 17.12 5.09 4.55
N LEU A 592 16.27 5.05 3.51
CA LEU A 592 14.83 5.20 3.64
C LEU A 592 14.22 4.08 4.51
N LEU A 593 14.54 2.81 4.22
CA LEU A 593 14.03 1.70 5.01
C LEU A 593 14.47 1.80 6.48
N GLN A 594 15.71 2.20 6.74
CA GLN A 594 16.21 2.40 8.10
C GLN A 594 15.42 3.50 8.84
N GLN A 595 15.15 4.63 8.18
CA GLN A 595 14.35 5.73 8.76
C GLN A 595 12.92 5.27 9.10
N VAL A 596 12.28 4.49 8.22
CA VAL A 596 10.91 3.98 8.44
C VAL A 596 10.88 2.92 9.55
N ILE A 597 11.86 2.02 9.63
CA ILE A 597 12.04 1.07 10.74
C ILE A 597 12.20 1.82 12.07
N GLU A 598 13.05 2.86 12.12
CA GLU A 598 13.27 3.65 13.33
C GLU A 598 12.00 4.40 13.77
N ALA A 599 11.28 5.01 12.83
CA ALA A 599 10.02 5.70 13.10
C ALA A 599 8.92 4.74 13.60
N ALA A 600 8.84 3.53 13.05
CA ALA A 600 7.89 2.49 13.48
C ALA A 600 8.23 1.95 14.87
N ASN A 601 9.52 1.65 15.12
CA ASN A 601 10.00 1.14 16.40
C ASN A 601 9.84 2.17 17.54
N LEU A 602 10.04 3.47 17.26
CA LEU A 602 9.83 4.56 18.21
C LEU A 602 8.36 4.65 18.70
N MET A 603 7.40 4.27 17.85
CA MET A 603 5.96 4.36 18.12
C MET A 603 5.31 3.00 18.45
N ASP A 604 6.10 1.93 18.54
CA ASP A 604 5.63 0.55 18.72
C ASP A 604 4.55 0.18 17.66
N VAL A 605 4.86 0.45 16.40
CA VAL A 605 4.04 0.13 15.23
C VAL A 605 4.63 -1.11 14.53
N PRO A 606 3.87 -2.21 14.38
CA PRO A 606 4.35 -3.37 13.65
C PRO A 606 4.60 -3.05 12.17
N LEU A 607 5.84 -3.26 11.70
CA LEU A 607 6.26 -3.00 10.32
C LEU A 607 6.56 -4.30 9.57
N ALA A 608 5.88 -4.50 8.45
CA ALA A 608 6.07 -5.58 7.49
C ALA A 608 6.87 -5.10 6.27
N GLY A 609 7.65 -6.00 5.66
CA GLY A 609 8.41 -5.69 4.45
C GLY A 609 7.88 -6.38 3.20
N GLU A 610 7.92 -5.68 2.08
CA GLU A 610 7.65 -6.21 0.73
C GLU A 610 8.85 -5.92 -0.20
N ASN A 611 9.24 -6.88 -1.03
CA ASN A 611 10.18 -6.59 -2.12
C ASN A 611 9.44 -5.85 -3.24
N ALA A 612 10.04 -4.76 -3.76
CA ALA A 612 9.42 -3.97 -4.82
C ALA A 612 9.54 -4.64 -6.19
N LEU A 613 10.64 -5.34 -6.45
CA LEU A 613 10.93 -6.06 -7.69
C LEU A 613 11.06 -7.56 -7.46
N GLN A 614 10.64 -8.37 -8.42
CA GLN A 614 10.81 -9.83 -8.39
C GLN A 614 12.30 -10.20 -8.55
N ARG A 615 13.00 -10.40 -7.43
CA ARG A 615 14.42 -10.73 -7.35
C ARG A 615 14.61 -12.09 -6.65
N TYR A 616 15.55 -12.88 -7.16
CA TYR A 616 15.83 -14.25 -6.70
C TYR A 616 17.32 -14.53 -6.47
N ASP A 617 18.17 -13.51 -6.64
CA ASP A 617 19.60 -13.60 -6.39
C ASP A 617 19.93 -13.49 -4.90
N TYR A 618 21.14 -13.95 -4.56
CA TYR A 618 21.66 -13.94 -3.20
C TYR A 618 21.60 -12.56 -2.53
N HIS A 619 21.89 -11.48 -3.25
CA HIS A 619 22.02 -10.16 -2.62
C HIS A 619 20.67 -9.57 -2.21
N ALA A 620 19.65 -9.71 -3.06
CA ALA A 620 18.28 -9.32 -2.71
C ALA A 620 17.81 -10.07 -1.45
N PHE A 621 17.91 -11.40 -1.43
CA PHE A 621 17.51 -12.20 -0.27
C PHE A 621 18.35 -11.91 0.99
N GLN A 622 19.65 -11.64 0.85
CA GLN A 622 20.49 -11.22 1.96
C GLN A 622 20.03 -9.88 2.55
N ARG A 623 19.69 -8.89 1.71
CA ARG A 623 19.20 -7.57 2.15
C ARG A 623 17.83 -7.66 2.85
N ILE A 624 16.91 -8.47 2.33
CA ILE A 624 15.63 -8.77 2.99
C ILE A 624 15.89 -9.39 4.37
N THR A 625 16.70 -10.45 4.44
CA THR A 625 17.03 -11.16 5.69
C THR A 625 17.66 -10.22 6.73
N HIS A 626 18.59 -9.37 6.30
CA HIS A 626 19.26 -8.37 7.15
C HIS A 626 18.27 -7.37 7.73
N SER A 627 17.37 -6.84 6.91
CA SER A 627 16.32 -5.89 7.32
C SER A 627 15.28 -6.56 8.23
N ALA A 628 14.96 -7.82 7.97
CA ALA A 628 14.00 -8.60 8.73
C ALA A 628 14.47 -8.87 10.17
N PHE A 629 15.76 -9.16 10.38
CA PHE A 629 16.29 -9.52 11.70
C PHE A 629 16.96 -8.39 12.48
N GLY A 630 17.29 -7.26 11.85
CA GLY A 630 18.00 -6.15 12.47
C GLY A 630 19.49 -6.44 12.74
N GLN A 631 20.33 -5.39 12.66
CA GLN A 631 21.79 -5.47 12.87
C GLN A 631 22.17 -5.71 14.34
N SER A 632 21.33 -5.26 15.27
CA SER A 632 21.49 -5.40 16.72
C SER A 632 20.11 -5.58 17.35
N ALA A 633 20.05 -5.89 18.64
CA ALA A 633 18.77 -5.94 19.38
C ALA A 633 18.08 -4.56 19.52
N SER A 634 18.79 -3.46 19.21
CA SER A 634 18.25 -2.08 19.25
C SER A 634 17.92 -1.52 17.86
N ALA A 635 18.43 -2.13 16.79
CA ALA A 635 18.00 -1.85 15.44
C ALA A 635 16.67 -2.56 15.22
N GLY A 636 15.59 -1.79 15.01
CA GLY A 636 14.25 -2.34 14.79
C GLY A 636 14.22 -3.38 13.66
N SER A 637 13.24 -4.26 13.70
CA SER A 637 13.12 -5.43 12.83
C SER A 637 11.75 -5.48 12.16
N LEU A 638 11.65 -6.19 11.03
CA LEU A 638 10.36 -6.44 10.39
C LEU A 638 9.63 -7.57 11.12
N VAL A 639 8.33 -7.41 11.35
CA VAL A 639 7.50 -8.44 12.01
C VAL A 639 7.10 -9.59 11.07
N GLN A 640 7.16 -9.34 9.76
CA GLN A 640 6.87 -10.30 8.69
C GLN A 640 7.47 -9.78 7.37
N VAL A 641 7.63 -10.67 6.38
CA VAL A 641 7.92 -10.30 4.99
C VAL A 641 6.87 -10.90 4.05
N THR A 642 6.36 -10.13 3.11
CA THR A 642 5.45 -10.61 2.06
C THR A 642 6.17 -10.55 0.70
N PHE A 643 6.43 -11.73 0.12
CA PHE A 643 7.20 -11.85 -1.12
C PHE A 643 6.34 -11.64 -2.37
N LEU A 644 6.75 -10.68 -3.21
CA LEU A 644 6.19 -10.38 -4.51
C LEU A 644 6.97 -11.16 -5.58
N ARG A 645 6.36 -12.09 -6.34
CA ARG A 645 4.98 -12.61 -6.29
C ARG A 645 5.00 -14.08 -6.74
N MET A 646 4.03 -14.89 -6.32
CA MET A 646 3.85 -16.24 -6.85
C MET A 646 3.59 -16.22 -8.36
N GLY A 647 4.40 -16.94 -9.11
CA GLY A 647 4.31 -17.07 -10.56
C GLY A 647 5.41 -17.99 -11.10
N ASP A 648 5.43 -18.19 -12.41
CA ASP A 648 6.37 -19.12 -13.07
C ASP A 648 7.84 -18.80 -12.70
N LEU A 649 8.21 -17.52 -12.70
CA LEU A 649 9.57 -17.06 -12.32
C LEU A 649 9.99 -17.45 -10.89
N MET A 650 9.05 -17.54 -9.94
CA MET A 650 9.33 -17.98 -8.57
C MET A 650 9.61 -19.50 -8.52
N PHE A 651 8.86 -20.27 -9.30
CA PHE A 651 9.03 -21.73 -9.36
C PHE A 651 10.26 -22.14 -10.19
N ASP A 652 10.61 -21.36 -11.22
CA ASP A 652 11.88 -21.51 -11.95
C ASP A 652 13.11 -21.24 -11.05
N ASN A 653 12.98 -20.32 -10.10
CA ASN A 653 14.01 -19.97 -9.11
C ASN A 653 13.80 -20.62 -7.72
N TRP A 654 13.03 -21.71 -7.66
CA TRP A 654 12.56 -22.31 -6.40
C TRP A 654 13.68 -22.70 -5.43
N SER A 655 14.84 -23.13 -5.94
CA SER A 655 15.99 -23.51 -5.11
C SER A 655 16.61 -22.33 -4.35
N ALA A 656 16.56 -21.12 -4.92
CA ALA A 656 17.01 -19.90 -4.27
C ALA A 656 15.96 -19.40 -3.26
N PHE A 657 14.68 -19.42 -3.63
CA PHE A 657 13.58 -19.09 -2.72
C PHE A 657 13.55 -20.02 -1.49
N MET A 658 13.79 -21.32 -1.67
CA MET A 658 13.92 -22.28 -0.56
C MET A 658 15.14 -22.02 0.34
N GLN A 659 16.22 -21.41 -0.16
CA GLN A 659 17.35 -20.98 0.67
C GLN A 659 16.96 -19.74 1.50
N PHE A 660 16.32 -18.76 0.87
CA PHE A 660 15.75 -17.60 1.55
C PHE A 660 14.80 -17.99 2.69
N LEU A 661 13.85 -18.90 2.44
CA LEU A 661 12.93 -19.38 3.49
C LEU A 661 13.65 -20.06 4.67
N ARG A 662 14.79 -20.73 4.46
CA ARG A 662 15.61 -21.26 5.56
C ARG A 662 16.32 -20.14 6.32
N SER A 663 16.86 -19.14 5.62
CA SER A 663 17.44 -17.95 6.26
C SER A 663 16.44 -17.23 7.15
N MET A 664 15.19 -17.05 6.68
CA MET A 664 14.11 -16.40 7.41
C MET A 664 13.62 -17.18 8.65
N LYS A 665 13.91 -18.48 8.76
CA LYS A 665 13.61 -19.28 9.98
C LYS A 665 14.61 -19.06 11.12
N GLY A 666 15.76 -18.42 10.85
CA GLY A 666 16.88 -18.30 11.78
C GLY A 666 17.92 -19.41 11.64
N ASP A 667 17.69 -20.42 10.77
CA ASP A 667 18.53 -21.61 10.59
C ASP A 667 19.90 -21.32 9.94
N ALA A 668 20.16 -20.10 9.46
CA ALA A 668 21.27 -19.76 8.57
C ALA A 668 22.26 -18.70 9.12
N MET A 669 22.39 -18.57 10.43
CA MET A 669 23.42 -17.73 11.07
C MET A 669 24.45 -18.53 11.90
N TYR A 670 25.01 -19.60 11.33
CA TYR A 670 26.33 -20.15 11.70
C TYR A 670 27.02 -20.81 10.48
#